data_AF-A0A7S4RFQ6-F1
#
_entry.id   AF-A0A7S4RFQ6-F1
#
_cell.length_a   1.000
_cell.length_b   1.000
_cell.length_c   1.000
_cell.angle_alpha   90.00
_cell.angle_beta   90.00
_cell.angle_gamma   90.00
#
_symmetry.space_group_name_H-M   'P 1'
#
loop_
_entity.id
_entity.type
_entity.pdbx_description
1 polymer ?
#
loop_
_entity_poly.entity_id
_entity_poly.type
_entity_poly.pdbx_seq_one_letter_code
_entity_poly.pdbx_strand_id
1 'polypeptide(L)'
;QAKIQEFERLLRMEPGSFLATAQEEGAEEARQQDPQIVEVVVRSVVDEGQGVRLVLRSDATMEQVKAAIADKIGQPDAVSEMRLVRRTGGNKQTLTELKDTEQLGEQRELLLLGVELPSAQAEAVDESQPTAAPTVPSLPLAKAKRLLRTIQGIVRNDDFQKELERVEVSTMPVDRKKATTGALFAHACQDAVVAFGFAVGRKGFDDMFGAVWLHQGDEAVASMAKDIETLLRVPRGSWFGFGEAEVEEEEQEVRVTHAYDRTQVTVMVKAGATMSDVKNALVKLLGRPEIITEGRIVKPRGGGTYMAYKDQEPLGKRTRLVFVGAELGQSAEAKAAAAKKAEREEAERLEAEFKAKSGEEEEEELVQALGEPRLLTRRQTWSLLMSLLQLVKGDEFQKGLDGLHAKNRPGFETRTGLGMLFLQMSRQKVVDAGFGSDRSGFDEMFGAIFRHKEDPTVRRLTREIEEALRVSRGEWFGIQDSSAAQPAAQPEVPKGVLVRVRHAVEGSEVVVTVSPSATMNDVRVALSRKLKNKQILAAGRLVQSQPDGTFVALGRDEVLNKRRRLLFLGTDLTLPEGVSAEEPDPDAPKAAPGTAPKRALGTRVGELSFEEAQDLLQRLRDLCRQPDYQREWQKMRA
;
A
#
# COMPACT_ATOMS: atom_id res chain seq x y z
N GLN A 1 -7.15 49.67 -32.70
CA GLN A 1 -7.22 50.21 -34.08
C GLN A 1 -6.01 51.05 -34.45
N ALA A 2 -5.70 52.18 -33.81
CA ALA A 2 -4.55 53.02 -34.22
C ALA A 2 -3.20 52.28 -34.28
N LYS A 3 -2.91 51.42 -33.29
CA LYS A 3 -1.71 50.56 -33.28
C LYS A 3 -1.72 49.46 -34.35
N ILE A 4 -2.90 49.00 -34.77
CA ILE A 4 -3.08 48.00 -35.83
C ILE A 4 -2.83 48.66 -37.19
N GLN A 5 -3.34 49.89 -37.38
CA GLN A 5 -3.06 50.70 -38.56
C GLN A 5 -1.57 51.08 -38.67
N GLU A 6 -0.90 51.35 -37.55
CA GLU A 6 0.55 51.58 -37.52
C GLU A 6 1.34 50.31 -37.89
N PHE A 7 0.87 49.13 -37.47
CA PHE A 7 1.46 47.84 -37.82
C PHE A 7 1.24 47.45 -39.30
N GLU A 8 0.03 47.62 -39.83
CA GLU A 8 -0.28 47.43 -41.26
C GLU A 8 0.55 48.37 -42.14
N ARG A 9 0.74 49.62 -41.69
CA ARG A 9 1.58 50.62 -42.38
C ARG A 9 3.06 50.23 -42.40
N LEU A 10 3.58 49.65 -41.33
CA LEU A 10 4.98 49.16 -41.28
C LEU A 10 5.20 47.97 -42.22
N LEU A 11 4.19 47.14 -42.42
CA LEU A 11 4.25 45.94 -43.27
C LEU A 11 3.85 46.19 -44.74
N ARG A 12 3.49 47.43 -45.11
CA ARG A 12 2.94 47.80 -46.43
C ARG A 12 1.69 46.98 -46.83
N MET A 13 0.88 46.60 -45.85
CA MET A 13 -0.39 45.92 -46.09
C MET A 13 -1.49 46.97 -46.33
N GLU A 14 -2.52 46.63 -47.12
CA GLU A 14 -3.64 47.56 -47.31
C GLU A 14 -4.39 47.78 -45.98
N PRO A 15 -4.78 49.03 -45.66
CA PRO A 15 -5.47 49.34 -44.41
C PRO A 15 -6.75 48.50 -44.26
N GLY A 16 -6.81 47.67 -43.21
CA GLY A 16 -7.94 46.78 -42.95
C GLY A 16 -7.78 45.34 -43.47
N SER A 17 -6.70 45.01 -44.19
CA SER A 17 -6.51 43.64 -44.69
C SER A 17 -6.26 42.64 -43.56
N PHE A 18 -5.72 43.08 -42.42
CA PHE A 18 -5.47 42.22 -41.26
C PHE A 18 -6.76 41.89 -40.49
N LEU A 19 -7.78 42.74 -40.59
CA LEU A 19 -9.11 42.49 -40.00
C LEU A 19 -10.01 41.68 -40.94
N ALA A 20 -9.87 41.84 -42.26
CA ALA A 20 -10.66 41.11 -43.25
C ALA A 20 -10.36 39.59 -43.25
N THR A 21 -9.09 39.19 -43.14
CA THR A 21 -8.71 37.77 -43.05
C THR A 21 -9.16 37.12 -41.74
N ALA A 22 -9.15 37.87 -40.64
CA ALA A 22 -9.60 37.38 -39.34
C ALA A 22 -11.14 37.28 -39.21
N GLN A 23 -11.90 38.05 -40.00
CA GLN A 23 -13.37 37.97 -40.00
C GLN A 23 -13.93 36.93 -40.98
N GLU A 24 -13.23 36.61 -42.08
CA GLU A 24 -13.69 35.58 -43.02
C GLU A 24 -13.33 34.15 -42.56
N GLU A 25 -12.15 33.91 -41.97
CA GLU A 25 -11.81 32.57 -41.44
C GLU A 25 -12.59 32.22 -40.16
N GLY A 26 -13.04 33.20 -39.37
CA GLY A 26 -13.85 32.96 -38.17
C GLY A 26 -15.36 32.79 -38.42
N ALA A 27 -15.87 33.18 -39.59
CA ALA A 27 -17.30 33.15 -39.89
C ALA A 27 -17.74 31.90 -40.68
N GLU A 28 -16.82 31.21 -41.38
CA GLU A 28 -17.19 30.04 -42.20
C GLU A 28 -17.13 28.70 -41.43
N GLU A 29 -16.38 28.60 -40.32
CA GLU A 29 -16.42 27.44 -39.41
C GLU A 29 -17.62 27.44 -38.44
N ALA A 30 -18.36 28.55 -38.35
CA ALA A 30 -19.56 28.66 -37.48
C ALA A 30 -20.87 28.21 -38.16
N ARG A 31 -20.80 27.54 -39.32
CA ARG A 31 -21.98 26.88 -39.92
C ARG A 31 -22.34 25.61 -39.14
N GLN A 32 -23.15 25.80 -38.10
CA GLN A 32 -24.13 24.88 -37.51
C GLN A 32 -23.91 23.39 -37.84
N GLN A 33 -22.96 22.76 -37.15
CA GLN A 33 -23.12 21.34 -36.84
C GLN A 33 -24.13 21.26 -35.71
N ASP A 34 -25.28 20.63 -35.96
CA ASP A 34 -26.24 20.36 -34.90
C ASP A 34 -25.51 19.62 -33.77
N PRO A 35 -25.62 20.09 -32.51
CA PRO A 35 -24.88 19.55 -31.40
C PRO A 35 -25.25 18.08 -31.20
N GLN A 36 -24.25 17.21 -31.34
CA GLN A 36 -24.42 15.78 -31.25
C GLN A 36 -24.65 15.37 -29.79
N ILE A 37 -25.58 14.43 -29.58
CA ILE A 37 -25.74 13.78 -28.28
C ILE A 37 -24.62 12.75 -28.13
N VAL A 38 -23.86 12.84 -27.05
CA VAL A 38 -22.67 12.03 -26.77
C VAL A 38 -22.79 11.35 -25.41
N GLU A 39 -22.32 10.10 -25.33
CA GLU A 39 -22.19 9.38 -24.05
C GLU A 39 -20.84 9.75 -23.41
N VAL A 40 -20.86 10.17 -22.15
CA VAL A 40 -19.69 10.56 -21.36
C VAL A 40 -19.58 9.66 -20.15
N VAL A 41 -18.39 9.12 -19.92
CA VAL A 41 -18.05 8.32 -18.74
C VAL A 41 -17.31 9.20 -17.74
N VAL A 42 -17.88 9.39 -16.55
CA VAL A 42 -17.25 10.13 -15.46
C VAL A 42 -16.78 9.13 -14.41
N ARG A 43 -15.47 9.09 -14.10
CA ARG A 43 -14.90 8.16 -13.10
C ARG A 43 -14.37 8.90 -11.87
N SER A 44 -14.39 8.24 -10.71
CA SER A 44 -13.76 8.80 -9.51
C SER A 44 -12.24 8.75 -9.66
N VAL A 45 -11.56 9.82 -9.24
CA VAL A 45 -10.08 9.85 -9.19
C VAL A 45 -9.54 8.94 -8.09
N VAL A 46 -10.30 8.78 -6.99
CA VAL A 46 -9.88 8.01 -5.81
C VAL A 46 -10.05 6.52 -6.06
N ASP A 47 -11.15 6.14 -6.73
CA ASP A 47 -11.45 4.76 -7.10
C ASP A 47 -11.89 4.69 -8.56
N GLU A 48 -10.96 4.34 -9.45
CA GLU A 48 -11.22 4.22 -10.88
C GLU A 48 -12.29 3.14 -11.23
N GLY A 49 -12.66 2.29 -10.25
CA GLY A 49 -13.73 1.31 -10.37
C GLY A 49 -15.14 1.90 -10.21
N GLN A 50 -15.27 3.13 -9.68
CA GLN A 50 -16.53 3.84 -9.57
C GLN A 50 -16.69 4.83 -10.73
N GLY A 51 -17.89 4.87 -11.33
CA GLY A 51 -18.16 5.78 -12.43
C GLY A 51 -19.63 5.82 -12.83
N VAL A 52 -20.01 6.94 -13.44
CA VAL A 52 -21.37 7.23 -13.90
C VAL A 52 -21.33 7.52 -15.41
N ARG A 53 -22.32 6.99 -16.13
CA ARG A 53 -22.50 7.26 -17.57
C ARG A 53 -23.60 8.29 -17.77
N LEU A 54 -23.31 9.31 -18.55
CA LEU A 54 -24.23 10.42 -18.84
C LEU A 54 -24.41 10.54 -20.35
N VAL A 55 -25.62 10.91 -20.77
CA VAL A 55 -25.93 11.21 -22.16
C VAL A 55 -26.23 12.71 -22.24
N LEU A 56 -25.29 13.47 -22.81
CA LEU A 56 -25.32 14.93 -22.84
C LEU A 56 -25.07 15.43 -24.26
N ARG A 57 -25.37 16.70 -24.54
CA ARG A 57 -25.02 17.33 -25.83
C ARG A 57 -23.54 17.70 -25.84
N SER A 58 -22.90 17.67 -27.01
CA SER A 58 -21.48 18.04 -27.17
C SER A 58 -21.18 19.50 -26.83
N ASP A 59 -22.19 20.37 -26.88
CA ASP A 59 -22.12 21.79 -26.48
C ASP A 59 -22.40 22.01 -24.98
N ALA A 60 -22.66 20.96 -24.20
CA ALA A 60 -22.90 21.07 -22.77
C ALA A 60 -21.69 21.61 -22.03
N THR A 61 -21.92 22.47 -21.06
CA THR A 61 -20.87 23.04 -20.19
C THR A 61 -20.50 22.08 -19.06
N MET A 62 -19.29 22.18 -18.51
CA MET A 62 -18.88 21.36 -17.35
C MET A 62 -19.80 21.58 -16.14
N GLU A 63 -20.40 22.76 -15.99
CA GLU A 63 -21.45 23.02 -14.99
C GLU A 63 -22.68 22.11 -15.20
N GLN A 64 -23.15 21.98 -16.45
CA GLN A 64 -24.26 21.09 -16.80
C GLN A 64 -23.88 19.62 -16.63
N VAL A 65 -22.62 19.25 -16.86
CA VAL A 65 -22.12 17.91 -16.57
C VAL A 65 -22.19 17.64 -15.06
N LYS A 66 -21.71 18.56 -14.21
CA LYS A 66 -21.81 18.42 -12.74
C LYS A 66 -23.25 18.32 -12.26
N ALA A 67 -24.15 19.14 -12.79
CA ALA A 67 -25.57 19.09 -12.46
C ALA A 67 -26.18 17.72 -12.85
N ALA A 68 -25.83 17.18 -14.02
CA ALA A 68 -26.29 15.87 -14.46
C ALA A 68 -25.72 14.72 -13.59
N ILE A 69 -24.47 14.82 -13.12
CA ILE A 69 -23.90 13.87 -12.15
C ILE A 69 -24.69 13.93 -10.84
N ALA A 70 -24.86 15.13 -10.29
CA ALA A 70 -25.54 15.37 -9.02
C ALA A 70 -26.98 14.86 -9.01
N ASP A 71 -27.71 15.08 -10.11
CA ASP A 71 -29.06 14.55 -10.31
C ASP A 71 -29.05 13.00 -10.38
N LYS A 72 -28.10 12.43 -11.14
CA LYS A 72 -27.98 10.97 -11.31
C LYS A 72 -27.63 10.24 -10.01
N ILE A 73 -26.80 10.83 -9.15
CA ILE A 73 -26.45 10.26 -7.83
C ILE A 73 -27.47 10.59 -6.73
N GLY A 74 -28.49 11.41 -7.03
CA GLY A 74 -29.50 11.83 -6.05
C GLY A 74 -29.00 12.81 -4.99
N GLN A 75 -27.96 13.61 -5.29
CA GLN A 75 -27.37 14.60 -4.38
C GLN A 75 -27.22 15.96 -5.08
N PRO A 76 -28.30 16.75 -5.24
CA PRO A 76 -28.27 18.02 -5.96
C PRO A 76 -27.35 19.07 -5.30
N ASP A 77 -27.18 19.02 -3.98
CA ASP A 77 -26.34 19.97 -3.23
C ASP A 77 -24.83 19.73 -3.45
N ALA A 78 -24.46 18.56 -3.98
CA ALA A 78 -23.06 18.18 -4.16
C ALA A 78 -22.37 18.90 -5.34
N VAL A 79 -23.12 19.61 -6.20
CA VAL A 79 -22.58 20.32 -7.39
C VAL A 79 -21.43 21.27 -7.01
N SER A 80 -21.52 21.97 -5.87
CA SER A 80 -20.47 22.90 -5.42
C SER A 80 -19.19 22.22 -4.92
N GLU A 81 -19.26 20.94 -4.56
CA GLU A 81 -18.12 20.17 -4.07
C GLU A 81 -17.42 19.39 -5.20
N MET A 82 -18.13 19.20 -6.32
CA MET A 82 -17.62 18.50 -7.49
C MET A 82 -16.55 19.31 -8.24
N ARG A 83 -15.41 18.68 -8.50
CA ARG A 83 -14.35 19.21 -9.36
C ARG A 83 -14.08 18.22 -10.49
N LEU A 84 -14.42 18.62 -11.72
CA LEU A 84 -14.11 17.84 -12.91
C LEU A 84 -12.67 18.11 -13.31
N VAL A 85 -11.90 17.06 -13.51
CA VAL A 85 -10.49 17.14 -13.88
C VAL A 85 -10.21 16.25 -15.07
N ARG A 86 -9.19 16.62 -15.86
CA ARG A 86 -8.61 15.77 -16.91
C ARG A 86 -7.16 15.43 -16.59
N ARG A 87 -6.71 14.26 -17.02
CA ARG A 87 -5.28 13.90 -16.99
C ARG A 87 -4.57 14.59 -18.14
N THR A 88 -3.52 15.34 -17.81
CA THR A 88 -2.66 16.03 -18.76
C THR A 88 -1.20 15.73 -18.42
N GLY A 89 -0.41 15.36 -19.42
CA GLY A 89 1.00 14.95 -19.25
C GLY A 89 1.20 13.43 -19.30
N GLY A 90 2.33 12.98 -19.86
CA GLY A 90 2.69 11.58 -20.05
C GLY A 90 2.99 10.83 -18.74
N ASN A 91 4.22 10.32 -18.56
CA ASN A 91 4.60 9.47 -17.41
C ASN A 91 4.43 10.08 -16.00
N LYS A 92 4.10 11.37 -15.90
CA LYS A 92 3.64 12.02 -14.67
C LYS A 92 2.22 12.55 -14.92
N GLN A 93 1.22 11.85 -14.40
CA GLN A 93 -0.18 12.24 -14.53
C GLN A 93 -0.45 13.48 -13.67
N THR A 94 -0.42 14.66 -14.28
CA THR A 94 -0.92 15.89 -13.65
C THR A 94 -2.41 16.05 -13.93
N LEU A 95 -3.21 16.22 -12.89
CA LEU A 95 -4.64 16.49 -12.99
C LEU A 95 -4.85 17.99 -13.18
N THR A 96 -5.53 18.37 -14.26
CA THR A 96 -5.91 19.77 -14.53
C THR A 96 -7.41 19.91 -14.36
N GLU A 97 -7.83 20.85 -13.51
CA GLU A 97 -9.24 21.18 -13.29
C GLU A 97 -9.84 21.86 -14.53
N LEU A 98 -11.01 21.37 -14.93
CA LEU A 98 -11.83 21.92 -16.00
C LEU A 98 -12.74 22.99 -15.43
N LYS A 99 -12.83 24.14 -16.09
CA LYS A 99 -13.67 25.25 -15.63
C LYS A 99 -15.13 24.97 -15.95
N ASP A 100 -16.03 25.44 -15.10
CA ASP A 100 -17.49 25.26 -15.29
C ASP A 100 -18.00 25.83 -16.63
N THR A 101 -17.34 26.85 -17.16
CA THR A 101 -17.65 27.46 -18.46
C THR A 101 -17.08 26.72 -19.68
N GLU A 102 -16.20 25.74 -19.49
CA GLU A 102 -15.63 24.94 -20.58
C GLU A 102 -16.70 24.01 -21.16
N GLN A 103 -16.73 23.87 -22.48
CA GLN A 103 -17.67 22.95 -23.16
C GLN A 103 -17.09 21.53 -23.18
N LEU A 104 -17.98 20.54 -23.14
CA LEU A 104 -17.65 19.12 -23.21
C LEU A 104 -16.89 18.77 -24.49
N GLY A 105 -17.35 19.28 -25.64
CA GLY A 105 -16.70 19.10 -26.93
C GLY A 105 -16.52 17.63 -27.30
N GLU A 106 -15.28 17.23 -27.57
CA GLU A 106 -14.90 15.86 -27.93
C GLU A 106 -14.55 14.98 -26.72
N GLN A 107 -14.60 15.51 -25.50
CA GLN A 107 -14.25 14.74 -24.31
C GLN A 107 -15.33 13.68 -24.02
N ARG A 108 -14.91 12.42 -23.89
CA ARG A 108 -15.79 11.27 -23.58
C ARG A 108 -15.47 10.62 -22.24
N GLU A 109 -14.31 10.91 -21.67
CA GLU A 109 -13.92 10.47 -20.34
C GLU A 109 -13.52 11.67 -19.49
N LEU A 110 -14.18 11.80 -18.34
CA LEU A 110 -13.90 12.83 -17.33
C LEU A 110 -13.59 12.16 -16.00
N LEU A 111 -12.82 12.85 -15.17
CA LEU A 111 -12.55 12.41 -13.80
C LEU A 111 -13.18 13.37 -12.80
N LEU A 112 -13.73 12.82 -11.72
CA LEU A 112 -14.40 13.58 -10.66
C LEU A 112 -13.59 13.50 -9.35
N LEU A 113 -13.44 14.66 -8.71
CA LEU A 113 -12.94 14.82 -7.34
C LEU A 113 -14.00 15.48 -6.48
N GLY A 114 -14.03 15.10 -5.19
CA GLY A 114 -14.84 15.77 -4.16
C GLY A 114 -16.10 15.02 -3.74
N VAL A 115 -16.64 14.14 -4.59
CA VAL A 115 -17.89 13.39 -4.31
C VAL A 115 -17.68 11.91 -4.64
N GLU A 116 -18.19 11.02 -3.79
CA GLU A 116 -18.16 9.57 -4.02
C GLU A 116 -19.19 9.20 -5.09
N LEU A 117 -18.75 8.45 -6.11
CA LEU A 117 -19.63 7.95 -7.15
C LEU A 117 -20.14 6.56 -6.76
N PRO A 118 -21.39 6.21 -7.10
CA PRO A 118 -21.85 4.84 -6.93
C PRO A 118 -20.97 3.88 -7.73
N SER A 119 -20.70 2.69 -7.17
CA SER A 119 -19.97 1.65 -7.89
C SER A 119 -20.72 1.31 -9.18
N ALA A 120 -20.00 1.27 -10.31
CA ALA A 120 -20.56 1.07 -11.65
C ALA A 120 -21.35 -0.25 -11.82
N GLN A 121 -21.37 -1.11 -10.80
CA GLN A 121 -22.16 -2.34 -10.75
C GLN A 121 -23.63 -2.11 -10.34
N ALA A 122 -24.03 -0.91 -9.93
CA ALA A 122 -25.38 -0.66 -9.41
C ALA A 122 -26.44 -0.27 -10.46
N GLU A 123 -26.08 0.18 -11.66
CA GLU A 123 -27.04 0.80 -12.61
C GLU A 123 -27.52 -0.10 -13.77
N ALA A 124 -27.21 -1.40 -13.77
CA ALA A 124 -27.68 -2.33 -14.80
C ALA A 124 -28.76 -3.29 -14.28
N VAL A 125 -29.81 -2.78 -13.65
CA VAL A 125 -30.99 -3.58 -13.25
C VAL A 125 -32.25 -2.92 -13.79
N ASP A 126 -32.61 -3.34 -15.00
CA ASP A 126 -33.97 -3.26 -15.52
C ASP A 126 -34.88 -4.15 -14.64
N GLU A 127 -36.06 -3.62 -14.35
CA GLU A 127 -36.93 -3.98 -13.24
C GLU A 127 -37.79 -5.20 -13.60
N SER A 128 -37.20 -6.37 -13.86
CA SER A 128 -37.95 -7.64 -13.96
C SER A 128 -37.09 -8.91 -14.02
N GLN A 129 -36.31 -9.23 -12.97
CA GLN A 129 -35.98 -10.63 -12.61
C GLN A 129 -35.25 -10.70 -11.24
N PRO A 130 -35.46 -11.77 -10.44
CA PRO A 130 -34.91 -11.88 -9.09
C PRO A 130 -33.38 -12.05 -9.12
N THR A 131 -32.68 -11.09 -8.54
CA THR A 131 -31.22 -10.98 -8.43
C THR A 131 -30.60 -12.03 -7.51
N ALA A 132 -29.79 -12.92 -8.09
CA ALA A 132 -28.75 -13.66 -7.40
C ALA A 132 -27.46 -12.82 -7.39
N ALA A 133 -26.69 -12.90 -6.30
CA ALA A 133 -25.42 -12.17 -6.11
C ALA A 133 -24.44 -12.40 -7.29
N PRO A 134 -23.52 -11.45 -7.58
CA PRO A 134 -22.49 -11.61 -8.61
C PRO A 134 -21.51 -12.71 -8.19
N THR A 135 -21.87 -13.95 -8.49
CA THR A 135 -21.00 -15.11 -8.34
C THR A 135 -19.83 -14.97 -9.31
N VAL A 136 -18.60 -15.05 -8.78
CA VAL A 136 -17.40 -15.27 -9.59
C VAL A 136 -17.73 -16.36 -10.63
N PRO A 137 -17.51 -16.12 -11.94
CA PRO A 137 -17.93 -17.07 -12.96
C PRO A 137 -17.26 -18.41 -12.70
N SER A 138 -18.03 -19.37 -12.18
CA SER A 138 -17.50 -20.69 -11.87
C SER A 138 -17.18 -21.37 -13.20
N LEU A 139 -15.90 -21.66 -13.42
CA LEU A 139 -15.43 -22.31 -14.63
C LEU A 139 -15.61 -23.82 -14.43
N PRO A 140 -16.52 -24.53 -15.13
CA PRO A 140 -16.68 -25.96 -14.93
C PRO A 140 -15.37 -26.70 -15.24
N LEU A 141 -15.09 -27.81 -14.55
CA LEU A 141 -13.83 -28.56 -14.70
C LEU A 141 -13.47 -28.87 -16.17
N ALA A 142 -14.46 -29.29 -16.97
CA ALA A 142 -14.25 -29.56 -18.40
C ALA A 142 -13.82 -28.31 -19.19
N LYS A 143 -14.36 -27.13 -18.83
CA LYS A 143 -14.03 -25.84 -19.44
C LYS A 143 -12.65 -25.36 -18.96
N ALA A 144 -12.29 -25.58 -17.69
CA ALA A 144 -10.95 -25.33 -17.15
C ALA A 144 -9.88 -26.16 -17.88
N LYS A 145 -10.11 -27.47 -18.08
CA LYS A 145 -9.21 -28.34 -18.84
C LYS A 145 -9.05 -27.88 -20.29
N ARG A 146 -10.13 -27.44 -20.94
CA ARG A 146 -10.07 -26.88 -22.31
C ARG A 146 -9.27 -25.59 -22.37
N LEU A 147 -9.49 -24.67 -21.43
CA LEU A 147 -8.75 -23.42 -21.33
C LEU A 147 -7.24 -23.67 -21.20
N LEU A 148 -6.85 -24.53 -20.26
CA LEU A 148 -5.43 -24.86 -20.04
C LEU A 148 -4.79 -25.50 -21.27
N ARG A 149 -5.50 -26.38 -22.01
CA ARG A 149 -4.99 -26.91 -23.29
C ARG A 149 -4.81 -25.83 -24.34
N THR A 150 -5.75 -24.88 -24.44
CA THR A 150 -5.64 -23.74 -25.37
C THR A 150 -4.42 -22.89 -25.02
N ILE A 151 -4.25 -22.54 -23.74
CA ILE A 151 -3.09 -21.79 -23.25
C ILE A 151 -1.79 -22.57 -23.52
N GLN A 152 -1.76 -23.87 -23.21
CA GLN A 152 -0.62 -24.75 -23.47
C GLN A 152 -0.24 -24.76 -24.96
N GLY A 153 -1.24 -24.80 -25.86
CA GLY A 153 -1.02 -24.71 -27.31
C GLY A 153 -0.41 -23.37 -27.74
N ILE A 154 -0.87 -22.26 -27.16
CA ILE A 154 -0.33 -20.92 -27.41
C ILE A 154 1.13 -20.83 -26.96
N VAL A 155 1.43 -21.24 -25.71
CA VAL A 155 2.79 -21.14 -25.19
C VAL A 155 3.77 -22.15 -25.80
N ARG A 156 3.27 -23.25 -26.39
CA ARG A 156 4.10 -24.21 -27.15
C ARG A 156 4.43 -23.72 -28.56
N ASN A 157 3.75 -22.69 -29.07
CA ASN A 157 4.02 -22.15 -30.40
C ASN A 157 5.49 -21.68 -30.53
N ASP A 158 6.14 -22.03 -31.65
CA ASP A 158 7.54 -21.69 -31.92
C ASP A 158 7.81 -20.17 -31.88
N ASP A 159 6.87 -19.35 -32.36
CA ASP A 159 7.03 -17.90 -32.37
C ASP A 159 6.97 -17.33 -30.95
N PHE A 160 6.08 -17.86 -30.11
CA PHE A 160 6.05 -17.51 -28.69
C PHE A 160 7.35 -17.92 -27.99
N GLN A 161 7.85 -19.13 -28.25
CA GLN A 161 9.09 -19.63 -27.64
C GLN A 161 10.32 -18.83 -28.07
N LYS A 162 10.38 -18.35 -29.32
CA LYS A 162 11.45 -17.44 -29.79
C LYS A 162 11.43 -16.11 -29.06
N GLU A 163 10.26 -15.50 -28.85
CA GLU A 163 10.15 -14.26 -28.07
C GLU A 163 10.54 -14.49 -26.60
N LEU A 164 10.13 -15.62 -26.02
CA LEU A 164 10.51 -15.98 -24.66
C LEU A 164 12.03 -16.19 -24.51
N GLU A 165 12.68 -16.82 -25.50
CA GLU A 165 14.14 -16.99 -25.52
C GLU A 165 14.89 -15.64 -25.55
N ARG A 166 14.37 -14.65 -26.29
CA ARG A 166 14.94 -13.29 -26.28
C ARG A 166 14.87 -12.64 -24.90
N VAL A 167 13.78 -12.86 -24.15
CA VAL A 167 13.65 -12.37 -22.77
C VAL A 167 14.69 -13.02 -21.86
N GLU A 168 14.90 -14.33 -22.02
CA GLU A 168 15.84 -15.10 -21.19
C GLU A 168 17.31 -14.76 -21.45
N VAL A 169 17.72 -14.61 -22.71
CA VAL A 169 19.10 -14.25 -23.08
C VAL A 169 19.46 -12.82 -22.64
N SER A 170 18.47 -11.95 -22.43
CA SER A 170 18.74 -10.59 -21.96
C SER A 170 19.43 -10.57 -20.59
N THR A 171 20.28 -9.57 -20.36
CA THR A 171 20.99 -9.35 -19.08
C THR A 171 20.11 -8.70 -18.01
N MET A 172 18.78 -8.75 -18.17
CA MET A 172 17.84 -8.15 -17.22
C MET A 172 17.85 -8.85 -15.85
N PRO A 173 17.58 -8.11 -14.75
CA PRO A 173 17.35 -8.71 -13.44
C PRO A 173 16.20 -9.72 -13.46
N VAL A 174 16.25 -10.74 -12.58
CA VAL A 174 15.27 -11.84 -12.53
C VAL A 174 13.83 -11.34 -12.40
N ASP A 175 13.57 -10.34 -11.56
CA ASP A 175 12.23 -9.78 -11.38
C ASP A 175 11.70 -9.12 -12.65
N ARG A 176 12.59 -8.46 -13.40
CA ARG A 176 12.24 -7.82 -14.67
C ARG A 176 11.98 -8.85 -15.76
N LYS A 177 12.74 -9.96 -15.80
CA LYS A 177 12.44 -11.09 -16.69
C LYS A 177 11.05 -11.65 -16.42
N LYS A 178 10.69 -11.87 -15.15
CA LYS A 178 9.36 -12.37 -14.76
C LYS A 178 8.24 -11.44 -15.22
N ALA A 179 8.39 -10.12 -15.01
CA ALA A 179 7.39 -9.14 -15.45
C ALA A 179 7.23 -9.13 -16.97
N THR A 180 8.32 -9.18 -17.72
CA THR A 180 8.30 -9.24 -19.19
C THR A 180 7.67 -10.53 -19.71
N THR A 181 8.00 -11.69 -19.12
CA THR A 181 7.35 -12.98 -19.42
C THR A 181 5.84 -12.91 -19.12
N GLY A 182 5.45 -12.28 -18.01
CA GLY A 182 4.06 -12.00 -17.65
C GLY A 182 3.30 -11.21 -18.74
N ALA A 183 3.89 -10.12 -19.21
CA ALA A 183 3.30 -9.29 -20.27
C ALA A 183 3.20 -10.04 -21.61
N LEU A 184 4.24 -10.79 -21.99
CA LEU A 184 4.25 -11.59 -23.21
C LEU A 184 3.14 -12.66 -23.17
N PHE A 185 3.01 -13.37 -22.05
CA PHE A 185 1.93 -14.33 -21.82
C PHE A 185 0.55 -13.68 -21.90
N ALA A 186 0.35 -12.56 -21.20
CA ALA A 186 -0.93 -11.88 -21.17
C ALA A 186 -1.37 -11.43 -22.57
N HIS A 187 -0.44 -10.91 -23.37
CA HIS A 187 -0.71 -10.53 -24.75
C HIS A 187 -1.07 -11.75 -25.61
N ALA A 188 -0.28 -12.83 -25.55
CA ALA A 188 -0.50 -14.02 -26.37
C ALA A 188 -1.80 -14.78 -26.01
N CYS A 189 -2.21 -14.76 -24.74
CA CYS A 189 -3.37 -15.51 -24.26
C CYS A 189 -4.67 -14.69 -24.20
N GLN A 190 -4.65 -13.39 -24.53
CA GLN A 190 -5.80 -12.49 -24.37
C GLN A 190 -7.07 -13.02 -25.06
N ASP A 191 -6.97 -13.43 -26.32
CA ASP A 191 -8.13 -13.93 -27.09
C ASP A 191 -8.68 -15.24 -26.51
N ALA A 192 -7.80 -16.12 -26.03
CA ALA A 192 -8.20 -17.35 -25.36
C ALA A 192 -8.92 -17.04 -24.04
N VAL A 193 -8.43 -16.11 -23.23
CA VAL A 193 -9.08 -15.72 -21.97
C VAL A 193 -10.48 -15.15 -22.22
N VAL A 194 -10.62 -14.26 -23.21
CA VAL A 194 -11.93 -13.71 -23.63
C VAL A 194 -12.87 -14.78 -24.15
N ALA A 195 -12.39 -15.72 -24.99
CA ALA A 195 -13.20 -16.81 -25.53
C ALA A 195 -13.78 -17.74 -24.44
N PHE A 196 -13.20 -17.73 -23.25
CA PHE A 196 -13.68 -18.50 -22.10
C PHE A 196 -14.57 -17.68 -21.15
N GLY A 197 -14.87 -16.42 -21.47
CA GLY A 197 -15.82 -15.56 -20.76
C GLY A 197 -15.19 -14.69 -19.67
N PHE A 198 -13.87 -14.52 -19.68
CA PHE A 198 -13.19 -13.62 -18.77
C PHE A 198 -13.01 -12.23 -19.40
N ALA A 199 -12.91 -11.19 -18.56
CA ALA A 199 -12.70 -9.83 -19.04
C ALA A 199 -11.33 -9.64 -19.72
N VAL A 200 -11.18 -8.57 -20.49
CA VAL A 200 -9.87 -8.18 -21.03
C VAL A 200 -9.04 -7.52 -19.93
N GLY A 201 -7.72 -7.76 -19.95
CA GLY A 201 -6.75 -7.11 -19.06
C GLY A 201 -6.52 -7.86 -17.75
N ARG A 202 -5.83 -7.20 -16.80
CA ARG A 202 -5.31 -7.83 -15.57
C ARG A 202 -6.40 -8.56 -14.76
N LYS A 203 -7.54 -7.90 -14.55
CA LYS A 203 -8.66 -8.47 -13.78
C LYS A 203 -9.16 -9.79 -14.38
N GLY A 204 -9.28 -9.88 -15.70
CA GLY A 204 -9.73 -11.12 -16.35
C GLY A 204 -8.74 -12.27 -16.22
N PHE A 205 -7.43 -11.97 -16.23
CA PHE A 205 -6.41 -12.97 -15.91
C PHE A 205 -6.47 -13.40 -14.44
N ASP A 206 -6.66 -12.47 -13.50
CA ASP A 206 -6.79 -12.78 -12.08
C ASP A 206 -8.03 -13.68 -11.83
N ASP A 207 -9.17 -13.33 -12.44
CA ASP A 207 -10.40 -14.15 -12.40
C ASP A 207 -10.18 -15.54 -13.04
N MET A 208 -9.45 -15.59 -14.15
CA MET A 208 -9.08 -16.84 -14.82
C MET A 208 -8.21 -17.73 -13.92
N PHE A 209 -7.16 -17.18 -13.30
CA PHE A 209 -6.30 -17.92 -12.38
C PHE A 209 -7.09 -18.40 -11.16
N GLY A 210 -7.94 -17.56 -10.57
CA GLY A 210 -8.82 -17.94 -9.47
C GLY A 210 -9.78 -19.06 -9.84
N ALA A 211 -10.39 -18.99 -11.03
CA ALA A 211 -11.33 -20.02 -11.49
C ALA A 211 -10.63 -21.36 -11.80
N VAL A 212 -9.41 -21.31 -12.35
CA VAL A 212 -8.57 -22.51 -12.54
C VAL A 212 -8.12 -23.07 -11.20
N TRP A 213 -7.79 -22.21 -10.23
CA TRP A 213 -7.35 -22.58 -8.88
C TRP A 213 -8.33 -23.47 -8.13
N LEU A 214 -9.63 -23.23 -8.30
CA LEU A 214 -10.69 -24.06 -7.70
C LEU A 214 -10.59 -25.54 -8.10
N HIS A 215 -9.87 -25.87 -9.17
CA HIS A 215 -9.66 -27.23 -9.66
C HIS A 215 -8.25 -27.77 -9.36
N GLN A 216 -7.51 -27.18 -8.43
CA GLN A 216 -6.15 -27.61 -8.08
C GLN A 216 -6.03 -29.09 -7.64
N GLY A 217 -7.13 -29.67 -7.14
CA GLY A 217 -7.19 -31.09 -6.75
C GLY A 217 -7.32 -32.08 -7.91
N ASP A 218 -7.63 -31.62 -9.13
CA ASP A 218 -7.66 -32.47 -10.32
C ASP A 218 -6.25 -32.64 -10.90
N GLU A 219 -5.78 -33.88 -10.94
CA GLU A 219 -4.41 -34.23 -11.35
C GLU A 219 -4.08 -33.74 -12.79
N ALA A 220 -5.06 -33.79 -13.71
CA ALA A 220 -4.85 -33.34 -15.07
C ALA A 220 -4.72 -31.80 -15.16
N VAL A 221 -5.52 -31.06 -14.39
CA VAL A 221 -5.40 -29.60 -14.26
C VAL A 221 -4.05 -29.22 -13.65
N ALA A 222 -3.64 -29.87 -12.56
CA ALA A 222 -2.36 -29.65 -11.91
C ALA A 222 -1.17 -29.93 -12.85
N SER A 223 -1.23 -31.04 -13.60
CA SER A 223 -0.23 -31.42 -14.60
C SER A 223 -0.11 -30.39 -15.73
N MET A 224 -1.24 -29.97 -16.32
CA MET A 224 -1.24 -28.96 -17.41
C MET A 224 -0.70 -27.61 -16.94
N ALA A 225 -1.01 -27.17 -15.73
CA ALA A 225 -0.47 -25.93 -15.19
C ALA A 225 1.06 -26.01 -15.00
N LYS A 226 1.57 -27.13 -14.48
CA LYS A 226 3.02 -27.37 -14.34
C LYS A 226 3.73 -27.40 -15.70
N ASP A 227 3.08 -27.97 -16.71
CA ASP A 227 3.59 -27.97 -18.09
C ASP A 227 3.65 -26.55 -18.66
N ILE A 228 2.60 -25.73 -18.45
CA ILE A 228 2.58 -24.33 -18.88
C ILE A 228 3.69 -23.54 -18.20
N GLU A 229 3.88 -23.69 -16.89
CA GLU A 229 4.97 -23.04 -16.15
C GLU A 229 6.35 -23.47 -16.66
N THR A 230 6.52 -24.76 -16.97
CA THR A 230 7.75 -25.30 -17.57
C THR A 230 8.00 -24.68 -18.95
N LEU A 231 6.97 -24.58 -19.80
CA LEU A 231 7.05 -23.95 -21.12
C LEU A 231 7.33 -22.45 -21.05
N LEU A 232 6.87 -21.78 -19.98
CA LEU A 232 7.16 -20.38 -19.70
C LEU A 232 8.54 -20.14 -19.06
N ARG A 233 9.31 -21.21 -18.80
CA ARG A 233 10.61 -21.17 -18.12
C ARG A 233 10.53 -20.49 -16.74
N VAL A 234 9.40 -20.62 -16.06
CA VAL A 234 9.20 -20.14 -14.69
C VAL A 234 9.23 -21.31 -13.71
N PRO A 235 9.63 -21.11 -12.44
CA PRO A 235 9.58 -22.17 -11.45
C PRO A 235 8.17 -22.74 -11.31
N ARG A 236 8.06 -24.06 -11.13
CA ARG A 236 6.77 -24.74 -10.90
C ARG A 236 6.10 -24.20 -9.63
N GLY A 237 4.79 -24.02 -9.67
CA GLY A 237 3.97 -23.41 -8.63
C GLY A 237 4.12 -21.89 -8.51
N SER A 238 4.91 -21.23 -9.36
CA SER A 238 5.14 -19.78 -9.21
C SER A 238 4.05 -18.89 -9.78
N TRP A 239 3.16 -19.44 -10.62
CA TRP A 239 2.08 -18.70 -11.28
C TRP A 239 0.71 -19.29 -10.91
N PHE A 240 0.53 -20.60 -11.12
CA PHE A 240 -0.73 -21.26 -10.79
C PHE A 240 -0.78 -21.73 -9.34
N GLY A 241 0.35 -21.71 -8.61
CA GLY A 241 0.52 -22.27 -7.26
C GLY A 241 0.06 -23.72 -7.09
N PHE A 242 0.00 -24.47 -8.19
CA PHE A 242 -0.25 -25.90 -8.17
C PHE A 242 1.04 -26.63 -7.85
N GLY A 243 1.21 -26.92 -6.57
CA GLY A 243 2.35 -27.62 -6.03
C GLY A 243 3.26 -26.69 -5.26
N GLU A 244 3.57 -27.12 -4.04
CA GLU A 244 4.80 -26.70 -3.41
C GLU A 244 5.93 -27.10 -4.35
N ALA A 245 6.80 -26.15 -4.67
CA ALA A 245 8.16 -26.50 -5.03
C ALA A 245 8.87 -27.03 -3.76
N GLU A 246 8.29 -28.05 -3.11
CA GLU A 246 9.09 -29.09 -2.51
C GLU A 246 9.64 -29.89 -3.69
N VAL A 247 10.70 -29.34 -4.29
CA VAL A 247 11.82 -30.25 -4.52
C VAL A 247 12.04 -30.83 -3.12
N GLU A 248 11.75 -32.13 -2.94
CA GLU A 248 12.21 -32.88 -1.78
C GLU A 248 13.75 -32.79 -1.83
N GLU A 249 14.27 -31.63 -1.42
CA GLU A 249 15.68 -31.40 -1.25
C GLU A 249 16.02 -32.27 -0.06
N GLU A 250 16.55 -33.46 -0.34
CA GLU A 250 16.89 -34.48 0.64
C GLU A 250 17.36 -33.82 1.94
N GLU A 251 16.55 -33.93 2.98
CA GLU A 251 16.94 -33.41 4.28
C GLU A 251 18.02 -34.31 4.84
N GLN A 252 19.14 -33.70 5.21
CA GLN A 252 20.29 -34.37 5.78
C GLN A 252 20.28 -34.17 7.30
N GLU A 253 20.30 -35.28 8.03
CA GLU A 253 20.51 -35.29 9.48
C GLU A 253 21.96 -34.89 9.80
N VAL A 254 22.14 -33.80 10.55
CA VAL A 254 23.45 -33.31 10.99
C VAL A 254 23.53 -33.36 12.51
N ARG A 255 24.51 -34.11 13.02
CA ARG A 255 24.82 -34.18 14.45
C ARG A 255 25.89 -33.17 14.80
N VAL A 256 25.56 -32.26 15.70
CA VAL A 256 26.45 -31.21 16.19
C VAL A 256 26.81 -31.52 17.64
N THR A 257 28.10 -31.77 17.89
CA THR A 257 28.63 -32.04 19.23
C THR A 257 29.35 -30.81 19.75
N HIS A 258 28.94 -30.28 20.90
CA HIS A 258 29.67 -29.19 21.54
C HIS A 258 31.02 -29.68 22.09
N ALA A 259 32.08 -28.90 21.87
CA ALA A 259 33.46 -29.35 22.08
C ALA A 259 33.84 -29.60 23.54
N TYR A 260 33.22 -28.85 24.48
CA TYR A 260 33.61 -28.87 25.90
C TYR A 260 32.76 -29.81 26.74
N ASP A 261 31.43 -29.62 26.72
CA ASP A 261 30.48 -30.40 27.53
C ASP A 261 30.02 -31.70 26.85
N ARG A 262 30.41 -31.92 25.58
CA ARG A 262 30.03 -33.07 24.75
C ARG A 262 28.53 -33.23 24.54
N THR A 263 27.75 -32.18 24.78
CA THR A 263 26.31 -32.18 24.45
C THR A 263 26.13 -32.35 22.94
N GLN A 264 25.14 -33.15 22.55
CA GLN A 264 24.87 -33.45 21.14
C GLN A 264 23.47 -32.99 20.79
N VAL A 265 23.37 -32.27 19.68
CA VAL A 265 22.11 -31.80 19.11
C VAL A 265 22.06 -32.23 17.66
N THR A 266 20.93 -32.80 17.26
CA THR A 266 20.68 -33.22 15.88
C THR A 266 19.75 -32.22 15.21
N VAL A 267 20.14 -31.71 14.03
CA VAL A 267 19.32 -30.80 13.23
C VAL A 267 19.13 -31.37 11.83
N MET A 268 17.94 -31.14 11.26
CA MET A 268 17.64 -31.45 9.86
C MET A 268 17.90 -30.22 9.01
N VAL A 269 18.72 -30.36 7.97
CA VAL A 269 19.05 -29.28 7.04
C VAL A 269 19.07 -29.82 5.61
N LYS A 270 18.84 -28.95 4.63
CA LYS A 270 18.86 -29.34 3.21
C LYS A 270 20.22 -29.89 2.79
N ALA A 271 20.29 -30.86 1.86
CA ALA A 271 21.57 -31.39 1.35
C ALA A 271 22.52 -30.32 0.75
N GLY A 272 21.97 -29.19 0.27
CA GLY A 272 22.73 -28.03 -0.22
C GLY A 272 23.06 -26.97 0.84
N ALA A 273 22.75 -27.22 2.12
CA ALA A 273 22.91 -26.25 3.20
C ALA A 273 24.36 -25.83 3.42
N THR A 274 24.54 -24.64 3.98
CA THR A 274 25.81 -24.07 4.42
C THR A 274 26.00 -24.22 5.93
N MET A 275 27.20 -23.96 6.44
CA MET A 275 27.45 -23.93 7.89
C MET A 275 26.58 -22.88 8.61
N SER A 276 26.25 -21.76 7.93
CA SER A 276 25.29 -20.76 8.44
C SER A 276 23.90 -21.36 8.65
N ASP A 277 23.43 -22.20 7.71
CA ASP A 277 22.11 -22.81 7.79
C ASP A 277 22.03 -23.80 8.96
N VAL A 278 23.11 -24.52 9.25
CA VAL A 278 23.23 -25.38 10.43
C VAL A 278 23.14 -24.56 11.72
N LYS A 279 23.82 -23.42 11.80
CA LYS A 279 23.71 -22.51 12.96
C LYS A 279 22.28 -21.98 13.13
N ASN A 280 21.64 -21.57 12.03
CA ASN A 280 20.26 -21.09 12.05
C ASN A 280 19.29 -22.20 12.49
N ALA A 281 19.50 -23.44 12.05
CA ALA A 281 18.72 -24.59 12.50
C ALA A 281 18.90 -24.86 14.00
N LEU A 282 20.13 -24.73 14.53
CA LEU A 282 20.39 -24.81 15.97
C LEU A 282 19.71 -23.69 16.77
N VAL A 283 19.74 -22.45 16.27
CA VAL A 283 19.06 -21.31 16.91
C VAL A 283 17.57 -21.54 16.97
N LYS A 284 16.98 -22.02 15.87
CA LYS A 284 15.55 -22.34 15.80
C LYS A 284 15.18 -23.46 16.76
N LEU A 285 16.01 -24.50 16.85
CA LEU A 285 15.77 -25.64 17.73
C LEU A 285 15.96 -25.30 19.21
N LEU A 286 16.96 -24.50 19.56
CA LEU A 286 17.33 -24.19 20.94
C LEU A 286 16.75 -22.87 21.47
N GLY A 287 16.25 -22.01 20.58
CA GLY A 287 15.72 -20.68 20.93
C GLY A 287 16.78 -19.69 21.41
N ARG A 288 18.03 -19.84 20.97
CA ARG A 288 19.19 -19.08 21.48
C ARG A 288 19.91 -18.33 20.35
N PRO A 289 19.71 -17.00 20.21
CA PRO A 289 20.36 -16.24 19.15
C PRO A 289 21.89 -16.13 19.33
N GLU A 290 22.41 -16.36 20.54
CA GLU A 290 23.84 -16.29 20.85
C GLU A 290 24.66 -17.34 20.06
N ILE A 291 24.00 -18.39 19.58
CA ILE A 291 24.61 -19.43 18.73
C ILE A 291 25.13 -18.84 17.41
N ILE A 292 24.49 -17.81 16.86
CA ILE A 292 24.96 -17.16 15.62
C ILE A 292 26.15 -16.25 15.92
N THR A 293 26.07 -15.46 17.00
CA THR A 293 27.04 -14.41 17.32
C THR A 293 28.32 -14.97 17.93
N GLU A 294 28.21 -15.96 18.82
CA GLU A 294 29.34 -16.50 19.59
C GLU A 294 29.74 -17.90 19.12
N GLY A 295 28.82 -18.61 18.47
CA GLY A 295 29.02 -19.97 18.01
C GLY A 295 29.90 -20.10 16.78
N ARG A 296 30.80 -21.10 16.80
CA ARG A 296 31.62 -21.48 15.65
C ARG A 296 31.56 -22.98 15.43
N ILE A 297 31.26 -23.38 14.20
CA ILE A 297 31.38 -24.77 13.77
C ILE A 297 32.85 -25.00 13.40
N VAL A 298 33.48 -26.01 14.00
CA VAL A 298 34.91 -26.27 13.88
C VAL A 298 35.20 -27.71 13.44
N LYS A 299 36.38 -27.91 12.84
CA LYS A 299 36.98 -29.21 12.57
C LYS A 299 38.14 -29.45 13.54
N PRO A 300 38.24 -30.63 14.18
CA PRO A 300 39.40 -30.97 14.97
C PRO A 300 40.64 -31.11 14.07
N ARG A 301 41.73 -30.46 14.46
CA ARG A 301 43.08 -30.66 13.92
C ARG A 301 43.89 -31.32 15.05
N GLY A 302 44.61 -32.39 14.75
CA GLY A 302 45.32 -33.18 15.76
C GLY A 302 46.08 -32.32 16.77
N GLY A 303 46.18 -32.78 18.03
CA GLY A 303 46.78 -32.01 19.11
C GLY A 303 45.83 -31.06 19.85
N GLY A 304 44.51 -31.31 19.81
CA GLY A 304 43.52 -30.52 20.56
C GLY A 304 43.25 -29.13 20.00
N THR A 305 43.70 -28.84 18.77
CA THR A 305 43.43 -27.56 18.11
C THR A 305 42.19 -27.66 17.22
N TYR A 306 41.43 -26.58 17.10
CA TYR A 306 40.22 -26.52 16.30
C TYR A 306 40.35 -25.47 15.18
N MET A 307 39.85 -25.79 13.99
CA MET A 307 39.80 -24.86 12.86
C MET A 307 38.35 -24.56 12.51
N ALA A 308 37.94 -23.30 12.55
CA ALA A 308 36.57 -22.90 12.23
C ALA A 308 36.29 -23.01 10.72
N TYR A 309 35.12 -23.55 10.37
CA TYR A 309 34.56 -23.44 9.03
C TYR A 309 34.04 -22.02 8.78
N LYS A 310 34.01 -21.60 7.52
CA LYS A 310 33.34 -20.35 7.14
C LYS A 310 31.84 -20.57 7.05
N ASP A 311 31.05 -19.56 7.39
CA ASP A 311 29.59 -19.66 7.39
C ASP A 311 29.01 -19.98 6.00
N GLN A 312 29.66 -19.49 4.93
CA GLN A 312 29.27 -19.75 3.53
C GLN A 312 29.79 -21.09 2.99
N GLU A 313 30.57 -21.84 3.77
CA GLU A 313 31.09 -23.14 3.32
C GLU A 313 29.93 -24.15 3.20
N PRO A 314 29.81 -24.86 2.07
CA PRO A 314 28.75 -25.85 1.91
C PRO A 314 28.98 -27.02 2.87
N LEU A 315 27.90 -27.52 3.46
CA LEU A 315 27.87 -28.69 4.34
C LEU A 315 28.44 -29.91 3.61
N GLY A 316 28.04 -30.11 2.35
CA GLY A 316 28.45 -31.23 1.52
C GLY A 316 28.07 -32.57 2.17
N LYS A 317 29.00 -33.52 2.24
CA LYS A 317 28.74 -34.86 2.82
C LYS A 317 28.93 -34.94 4.34
N ARG A 318 29.07 -33.80 5.04
CA ARG A 318 29.42 -33.77 6.46
C ARG A 318 28.16 -33.91 7.33
N THR A 319 28.01 -35.04 8.03
CA THR A 319 26.90 -35.27 8.96
C THR A 319 27.30 -35.13 10.43
N ARG A 320 28.59 -34.92 10.72
CA ARG A 320 29.12 -34.79 12.07
C ARG A 320 29.96 -33.53 12.17
N LEU A 321 29.53 -32.61 13.01
CA LEU A 321 30.16 -31.30 13.19
C LEU A 321 30.48 -31.10 14.68
N VAL A 322 31.54 -30.33 14.95
CA VAL A 322 31.89 -29.91 16.30
C VAL A 322 31.57 -28.43 16.44
N PHE A 323 31.00 -28.03 17.56
CA PHE A 323 30.63 -26.64 17.84
C PHE A 323 31.37 -26.11 19.06
N VAL A 324 31.84 -24.86 19.01
CA VAL A 324 32.54 -24.15 20.08
C VAL A 324 31.87 -22.80 20.27
N GLY A 325 31.62 -22.38 21.51
CA GLY A 325 31.04 -21.07 21.84
C GLY A 325 29.87 -21.21 22.80
N ALA A 326 28.70 -20.74 22.37
CA ALA A 326 27.46 -20.83 23.15
C ALA A 326 27.10 -22.28 23.57
N GLU A 327 26.55 -22.45 24.75
CA GLU A 327 26.17 -23.76 25.27
C GLU A 327 25.01 -24.38 24.45
N LEU A 328 25.12 -25.66 24.10
CA LEU A 328 24.05 -26.42 23.43
C LEU A 328 23.12 -27.15 24.42
N GLY A 329 23.40 -27.06 25.73
CA GLY A 329 22.65 -27.71 26.81
C GLY A 329 21.19 -27.23 26.97
N GLN A 330 20.34 -28.14 27.46
CA GLN A 330 18.87 -28.10 27.43
C GLN A 330 18.22 -26.78 27.90
N SER A 331 17.52 -26.10 26.98
CA SER A 331 16.48 -25.12 27.33
C SER A 331 15.23 -25.17 26.43
N ALA A 332 15.13 -26.05 25.43
CA ALA A 332 13.98 -26.06 24.52
C ALA A 332 12.86 -27.01 24.97
N GLU A 333 13.15 -28.29 25.25
CA GLU A 333 12.11 -29.27 25.62
C GLU A 333 11.47 -28.98 26.97
N ALA A 334 12.25 -28.57 27.98
CA ALA A 334 11.71 -28.21 29.30
C ALA A 334 10.86 -26.93 29.25
N LYS A 335 11.22 -25.94 28.42
CA LYS A 335 10.41 -24.73 28.21
C LYS A 335 9.17 -25.01 27.37
N ALA A 336 9.26 -25.85 26.35
CA ALA A 336 8.11 -26.25 25.53
C ALA A 336 7.09 -27.06 26.34
N ALA A 337 7.56 -27.97 27.21
CA ALA A 337 6.70 -28.72 28.12
C ALA A 337 6.03 -27.81 29.17
N ALA A 338 6.77 -26.85 29.73
CA ALA A 338 6.21 -25.87 30.66
C ALA A 338 5.21 -24.92 29.98
N ALA A 339 5.47 -24.48 28.75
CA ALA A 339 4.57 -23.63 27.97
C ALA A 339 3.27 -24.36 27.61
N LYS A 340 3.34 -25.61 27.14
CA LYS A 340 2.14 -26.44 26.87
C LYS A 340 1.31 -26.68 28.12
N LYS A 341 1.96 -26.87 29.28
CA LYS A 341 1.25 -27.00 30.56
C LYS A 341 0.55 -25.69 30.96
N ALA A 342 1.23 -24.55 30.83
CA ALA A 342 0.66 -23.24 31.14
C ALA A 342 -0.53 -22.89 30.21
N GLU A 343 -0.41 -23.18 28.91
CA GLU A 343 -1.48 -22.93 27.92
C GLU A 343 -2.73 -23.78 28.21
N ARG A 344 -2.54 -25.05 28.64
CA ARG A 344 -3.65 -25.90 29.05
C ARG A 344 -4.33 -25.39 30.33
N GLU A 345 -3.57 -25.01 31.35
CA GLU A 345 -4.12 -24.45 32.60
C GLU A 345 -4.85 -23.12 32.36
N GLU A 346 -4.36 -22.28 31.45
CA GLU A 346 -5.03 -21.05 31.05
C GLU A 346 -6.33 -21.32 30.28
N ALA A 347 -6.34 -22.26 29.34
CA ALA A 347 -7.55 -22.67 28.61
C ALA A 347 -8.64 -23.20 29.57
N GLU A 348 -8.27 -24.07 30.52
CA GLU A 348 -9.19 -24.60 31.54
C GLU A 348 -9.76 -23.48 32.44
N ARG A 349 -8.93 -22.50 32.83
CA ARG A 349 -9.38 -21.33 33.60
C ARG A 349 -10.37 -20.47 32.83
N LEU A 350 -10.12 -20.24 31.54
CA LEU A 350 -10.99 -19.42 30.70
C LEU A 350 -12.34 -20.10 30.43
N GLU A 351 -12.34 -21.42 30.25
CA GLU A 351 -13.57 -22.20 30.12
C GLU A 351 -14.42 -22.12 31.41
N ALA A 352 -13.77 -22.20 32.58
CA ALA A 352 -14.45 -22.05 33.87
C ALA A 352 -15.03 -20.64 34.08
N GLU A 353 -14.30 -19.59 33.72
CA GLU A 353 -14.79 -18.21 33.82
C GLU A 353 -15.98 -17.96 32.87
N PHE A 354 -15.97 -18.56 31.68
CA PHE A 354 -17.07 -18.45 30.72
C PHE A 354 -18.33 -19.15 31.24
N LYS A 355 -18.22 -20.39 31.72
CA LYS A 355 -19.34 -21.15 32.32
C LYS A 355 -19.97 -20.42 33.51
N ALA A 356 -19.19 -19.67 34.28
CA ALA A 356 -19.69 -18.92 35.44
C ALA A 356 -20.49 -17.66 35.08
N LYS A 357 -20.36 -17.12 33.86
CA LYS A 357 -20.95 -15.83 33.45
C LYS A 357 -22.10 -15.96 32.43
N SER A 358 -22.24 -17.10 31.76
CA SER A 358 -23.35 -17.35 30.85
C SER A 358 -24.55 -17.89 31.63
N GLY A 359 -25.65 -17.15 31.69
CA GLY A 359 -26.96 -17.73 31.99
C GLY A 359 -27.38 -18.60 30.81
N GLU A 360 -26.90 -19.85 30.78
CA GLU A 360 -26.93 -20.73 29.59
C GLU A 360 -28.36 -21.09 29.14
N GLU A 361 -29.36 -21.04 30.02
CA GLU A 361 -30.71 -21.53 29.73
C GLU A 361 -31.57 -20.55 28.91
N GLU A 362 -31.38 -19.23 29.04
CA GLU A 362 -32.22 -18.24 28.31
C GLU A 362 -31.78 -18.01 26.85
N GLU A 363 -30.49 -18.20 26.54
CA GLU A 363 -29.95 -17.88 25.21
C GLU A 363 -30.24 -19.02 24.20
N GLU A 364 -30.32 -20.27 24.65
CA GLU A 364 -30.56 -21.45 23.80
C GLU A 364 -32.03 -21.53 23.33
N GLU A 365 -32.97 -21.11 24.19
CA GLU A 365 -34.41 -21.06 23.86
C GLU A 365 -34.73 -19.95 22.84
N LEU A 366 -34.03 -18.81 22.94
CA LEU A 366 -34.19 -17.67 22.02
C LEU A 366 -33.68 -17.97 20.60
N VAL A 367 -32.59 -18.73 20.48
CA VAL A 367 -32.03 -19.11 19.16
C VAL A 367 -32.89 -20.16 18.46
N GLN A 368 -33.51 -21.09 19.19
CA GLN A 368 -34.47 -22.03 18.61
C GLN A 368 -35.76 -21.37 18.13
N ALA A 369 -36.22 -20.31 18.82
CA ALA A 369 -37.47 -19.64 18.50
C ALA A 369 -37.42 -18.77 17.24
N LEU A 370 -36.25 -18.21 16.89
CA LEU A 370 -36.16 -17.19 15.84
C LEU A 370 -36.04 -17.74 14.40
N GLY A 371 -35.72 -19.03 14.22
CA GLY A 371 -35.67 -19.66 12.88
C GLY A 371 -34.73 -18.98 11.87
N GLU A 372 -33.89 -18.04 12.33
CA GLU A 372 -33.00 -17.25 11.49
C GLU A 372 -31.74 -18.04 11.11
N PRO A 373 -31.13 -17.72 9.95
CA PRO A 373 -29.95 -18.43 9.47
C PRO A 373 -28.78 -18.34 10.47
N ARG A 374 -28.42 -19.52 11.01
CA ARG A 374 -27.14 -19.91 11.61
C ARG A 374 -26.49 -18.88 12.52
N LEU A 375 -27.23 -18.47 13.54
CA LEU A 375 -26.69 -17.73 14.66
C LEU A 375 -25.81 -18.65 15.52
N LEU A 376 -24.55 -18.29 15.73
CA LEU A 376 -23.73 -18.90 16.77
C LEU A 376 -24.18 -18.38 18.12
N THR A 377 -24.43 -19.28 19.08
CA THR A 377 -24.53 -18.89 20.49
C THR A 377 -23.19 -18.35 20.97
N ARG A 378 -23.19 -17.56 22.04
CA ARG A 378 -21.95 -17.05 22.65
C ARG A 378 -20.92 -18.17 22.92
N ARG A 379 -21.39 -19.33 23.38
CA ARG A 379 -20.57 -20.52 23.65
C ARG A 379 -19.99 -21.13 22.38
N GLN A 380 -20.77 -21.21 21.30
CA GLN A 380 -20.30 -21.70 20.01
C GLN A 380 -19.27 -20.75 19.40
N THR A 381 -19.49 -19.43 19.48
CA THR A 381 -18.52 -18.41 19.05
C THR A 381 -17.20 -18.54 19.81
N TRP A 382 -17.26 -18.72 21.13
CA TRP A 382 -16.06 -18.93 21.95
C TRP A 382 -15.31 -20.21 21.54
N SER A 383 -16.02 -21.33 21.40
CA SER A 383 -15.44 -22.62 21.01
C SER A 383 -14.78 -22.57 19.63
N LEU A 384 -15.41 -21.88 18.67
CA LEU A 384 -14.87 -21.66 17.35
C LEU A 384 -13.61 -20.79 17.39
N LEU A 385 -13.64 -19.65 18.10
CA LEU A 385 -12.49 -18.75 18.23
C LEU A 385 -11.30 -19.43 18.92
N MET A 386 -11.53 -20.24 19.95
CA MET A 386 -10.48 -21.05 20.57
C MET A 386 -9.88 -22.06 19.59
N SER A 387 -10.71 -22.73 18.80
CA SER A 387 -10.25 -23.68 17.78
C SER A 387 -9.43 -22.98 16.69
N LEU A 388 -9.85 -21.79 16.25
CA LEU A 388 -9.12 -20.95 15.29
C LEU A 388 -7.80 -20.46 15.89
N LEU A 389 -7.78 -20.04 17.16
CA LEU A 389 -6.58 -19.59 17.85
C LEU A 389 -5.53 -20.70 17.95
N GLN A 390 -5.93 -21.90 18.36
CA GLN A 390 -5.05 -23.07 18.39
C GLN A 390 -4.49 -23.40 17.00
N LEU A 391 -5.33 -23.30 15.96
CA LEU A 391 -4.92 -23.53 14.59
C LEU A 391 -3.86 -22.50 14.14
N VAL A 392 -4.11 -21.20 14.35
CA VAL A 392 -3.16 -20.16 13.91
C VAL A 392 -1.86 -20.15 14.72
N LYS A 393 -1.89 -20.61 15.97
CA LYS A 393 -0.68 -20.82 16.79
C LYS A 393 0.09 -22.10 16.44
N GLY A 394 -0.51 -23.01 15.67
CA GLY A 394 0.13 -24.27 15.28
C GLY A 394 1.36 -24.08 14.40
N ASP A 395 2.35 -24.96 14.57
CA ASP A 395 3.64 -24.91 13.86
C ASP A 395 3.48 -24.89 12.34
N GLU A 396 2.53 -25.66 11.80
CA GLU A 396 2.25 -25.73 10.36
C GLU A 396 1.75 -24.39 9.82
N PHE A 397 0.78 -23.78 10.52
CA PHE A 397 0.25 -22.47 10.16
C PHE A 397 1.33 -21.39 10.24
N GLN A 398 2.11 -21.36 11.32
CA GLN A 398 3.18 -20.38 11.52
C GLN A 398 4.31 -20.56 10.50
N LYS A 399 4.67 -21.79 10.09
CA LYS A 399 5.60 -22.04 8.99
C LYS A 399 5.07 -21.49 7.65
N GLY A 400 3.78 -21.70 7.36
CA GLY A 400 3.13 -21.13 6.18
C GLY A 400 3.17 -19.60 6.20
N LEU A 401 2.87 -19.00 7.36
CA LEU A 401 2.89 -17.55 7.57
C LEU A 401 4.31 -16.97 7.42
N ASP A 402 5.32 -17.63 8.01
CA ASP A 402 6.73 -17.28 7.84
C ASP A 402 7.15 -17.35 6.37
N GLY A 403 6.75 -18.40 5.66
CA GLY A 403 6.99 -18.52 4.22
C GLY A 403 6.37 -17.37 3.42
N LEU A 404 5.20 -16.90 3.84
CA LEU A 404 4.49 -15.78 3.21
C LEU A 404 5.22 -14.45 3.43
N HIS A 405 5.67 -14.18 4.66
CA HIS A 405 6.43 -12.98 4.99
C HIS A 405 7.87 -13.01 4.44
N ALA A 406 8.52 -14.17 4.37
CA ALA A 406 9.83 -14.31 3.74
C ALA A 406 9.76 -14.07 2.23
N LYS A 407 8.65 -14.44 1.60
CA LYS A 407 8.37 -14.23 0.18
C LYS A 407 7.80 -12.84 -0.13
N ASN A 408 7.82 -11.88 0.80
CA ASN A 408 7.20 -10.56 0.63
C ASN A 408 7.90 -9.75 -0.49
N ARG A 409 7.53 -10.09 -1.73
CA ARG A 409 8.00 -9.48 -2.98
C ARG A 409 7.25 -8.16 -3.17
N PRO A 410 7.90 -7.13 -3.71
CA PRO A 410 7.22 -5.89 -4.07
C PRO A 410 6.06 -6.20 -5.04
N GLY A 411 4.82 -5.98 -4.59
CA GLY A 411 3.60 -6.14 -5.40
C GLY A 411 2.73 -7.37 -5.10
N PHE A 412 3.12 -8.27 -4.19
CA PHE A 412 2.21 -9.31 -3.67
C PHE A 412 1.60 -8.83 -2.34
N GLU A 413 0.28 -8.63 -2.30
CA GLU A 413 -0.40 -8.21 -1.09
C GLU A 413 -0.35 -9.37 -0.07
N THR A 414 0.45 -9.19 0.99
CA THR A 414 0.57 -10.12 2.12
C THR A 414 -0.81 -10.55 2.65
N ARG A 415 -1.81 -9.67 2.56
CA ARG A 415 -3.20 -9.89 2.97
C ARG A 415 -3.92 -10.98 2.18
N THR A 416 -3.81 -11.00 0.85
CA THR A 416 -4.48 -12.01 0.01
C THR A 416 -3.90 -13.39 0.25
N GLY A 417 -2.58 -13.48 0.34
CA GLY A 417 -1.90 -14.73 0.69
C GLY A 417 -2.28 -15.22 2.09
N LEU A 418 -2.32 -14.32 3.08
CA LEU A 418 -2.76 -14.63 4.44
C LEU A 418 -4.20 -15.15 4.46
N GLY A 419 -5.10 -14.52 3.69
CA GLY A 419 -6.49 -14.95 3.54
C GLY A 419 -6.61 -16.36 2.97
N MET A 420 -5.81 -16.69 1.96
CA MET A 420 -5.79 -18.04 1.38
C MET A 420 -5.25 -19.08 2.37
N LEU A 421 -4.16 -18.78 3.07
CA LEU A 421 -3.61 -19.66 4.10
C LEU A 421 -4.62 -19.89 5.23
N PHE A 422 -5.24 -18.82 5.72
CA PHE A 422 -6.28 -18.89 6.74
C PHE A 422 -7.46 -19.74 6.28
N LEU A 423 -7.98 -19.48 5.07
CA LEU A 423 -9.12 -20.21 4.50
C LEU A 423 -8.80 -21.71 4.33
N GLN A 424 -7.62 -22.04 3.82
CA GLN A 424 -7.19 -23.43 3.62
C GLN A 424 -7.11 -24.19 4.94
N MET A 425 -6.46 -23.61 5.95
CA MET A 425 -6.16 -24.30 7.20
C MET A 425 -7.37 -24.37 8.13
N SER A 426 -8.19 -23.31 8.18
CA SER A 426 -9.35 -23.26 9.07
C SER A 426 -10.61 -23.90 8.51
N ARG A 427 -10.64 -24.28 7.21
CA ARG A 427 -11.82 -24.82 6.51
C ARG A 427 -12.60 -25.86 7.32
N GLN A 428 -11.90 -26.86 7.88
CA GLN A 428 -12.56 -27.92 8.65
C GLN A 428 -13.22 -27.36 9.92
N LYS A 429 -12.57 -26.44 10.64
CA LYS A 429 -13.11 -25.82 11.86
C LYS A 429 -14.35 -24.97 11.57
N VAL A 430 -14.37 -24.31 10.43
CA VAL A 430 -15.51 -23.51 9.95
C VAL A 430 -16.70 -24.42 9.61
N VAL A 431 -16.45 -25.55 8.93
CA VAL A 431 -17.47 -26.57 8.64
C VAL A 431 -17.98 -27.25 9.91
N ASP A 432 -17.11 -27.58 10.86
CA ASP A 432 -17.47 -28.17 12.15
C ASP A 432 -18.38 -27.24 12.96
N ALA A 433 -18.23 -25.92 12.80
CA ALA A 433 -19.10 -24.90 13.40
C ALA A 433 -20.41 -24.66 12.61
N GLY A 434 -20.66 -25.42 11.54
CA GLY A 434 -21.90 -25.39 10.77
C GLY A 434 -21.93 -24.38 9.61
N PHE A 435 -20.79 -23.79 9.24
CA PHE A 435 -20.71 -22.87 8.10
C PHE A 435 -20.33 -23.57 6.79
N GLY A 436 -20.55 -22.88 5.66
CA GLY A 436 -20.07 -23.33 4.36
C GLY A 436 -18.54 -23.46 4.30
N SER A 437 -18.04 -24.36 3.46
CA SER A 437 -16.60 -24.58 3.28
C SER A 437 -15.97 -23.63 2.24
N ASP A 438 -16.76 -22.68 1.75
CA ASP A 438 -16.45 -21.71 0.70
C ASP A 438 -16.38 -20.29 1.29
N ARG A 439 -16.08 -19.30 0.44
CA ARG A 439 -15.94 -17.91 0.87
C ARG A 439 -17.19 -17.37 1.59
N SER A 440 -18.39 -17.70 1.10
CA SER A 440 -19.65 -17.33 1.75
C SER A 440 -19.76 -17.86 3.17
N GLY A 441 -19.36 -19.11 3.42
CA GLY A 441 -19.37 -19.66 4.79
C GLY A 441 -18.40 -18.94 5.74
N PHE A 442 -17.27 -18.46 5.23
CA PHE A 442 -16.36 -17.61 6.01
C PHE A 442 -16.96 -16.23 6.29
N ASP A 443 -17.60 -15.59 5.30
CA ASP A 443 -18.27 -14.30 5.49
C ASP A 443 -19.42 -14.42 6.53
N GLU A 444 -20.20 -15.50 6.47
CA GLU A 444 -21.21 -15.86 7.48
C GLU A 444 -20.59 -16.06 8.87
N MET A 445 -19.46 -16.77 8.93
CA MET A 445 -18.72 -16.99 10.18
C MET A 445 -18.26 -15.68 10.80
N PHE A 446 -17.63 -14.79 10.02
CA PHE A 446 -17.20 -13.48 10.51
C PHE A 446 -18.39 -12.64 10.98
N GLY A 447 -19.50 -12.64 10.23
CA GLY A 447 -20.74 -11.99 10.64
C GLY A 447 -21.28 -12.52 11.96
N ALA A 448 -21.29 -13.84 12.16
CA ALA A 448 -21.74 -14.48 13.40
C ALA A 448 -20.83 -14.13 14.58
N ILE A 449 -19.51 -14.14 14.40
CA ILE A 449 -18.55 -13.72 15.43
C ILE A 449 -18.74 -12.25 15.79
N PHE A 450 -18.94 -11.38 14.79
CA PHE A 450 -19.09 -9.94 14.98
C PHE A 450 -20.34 -9.54 15.77
N ARG A 451 -21.41 -10.36 15.75
CA ARG A 451 -22.59 -10.13 16.60
C ARG A 451 -22.25 -10.18 18.10
N HIS A 452 -21.21 -10.92 18.47
CA HIS A 452 -20.70 -11.03 19.84
C HIS A 452 -19.55 -10.06 20.14
N LYS A 453 -19.35 -9.02 19.33
CA LYS A 453 -18.25 -8.06 19.49
C LYS A 453 -18.23 -7.30 20.82
N GLU A 454 -19.34 -7.26 21.55
CA GLU A 454 -19.41 -6.64 22.88
C GLU A 454 -18.92 -7.57 24.00
N ASP A 455 -18.80 -8.88 23.74
CA ASP A 455 -18.26 -9.83 24.71
C ASP A 455 -16.74 -9.61 24.89
N PRO A 456 -16.26 -9.31 26.12
CA PRO A 456 -14.83 -9.13 26.39
C PRO A 456 -13.99 -10.37 26.05
N THR A 457 -14.56 -11.57 26.16
CA THR A 457 -13.86 -12.82 25.85
C THR A 457 -13.64 -12.96 24.35
N VAL A 458 -14.66 -12.65 23.55
CA VAL A 458 -14.60 -12.64 22.07
C VAL A 458 -13.59 -11.60 21.59
N ARG A 459 -13.61 -10.38 22.17
CA ARG A 459 -12.60 -9.33 21.88
C ARG A 459 -11.19 -9.80 22.17
N ARG A 460 -10.96 -10.43 23.32
CA ARG A 460 -9.64 -10.93 23.71
C ARG A 460 -9.15 -12.00 22.73
N LEU A 461 -9.99 -12.99 22.40
CA LEU A 461 -9.61 -14.09 21.50
C LEU A 461 -9.36 -13.60 20.07
N THR A 462 -10.23 -12.75 19.52
CA THR A 462 -10.03 -12.19 18.17
C THR A 462 -8.73 -11.39 18.08
N ARG A 463 -8.38 -10.63 19.12
CA ARG A 463 -7.09 -9.94 19.22
C ARG A 463 -5.90 -10.90 19.25
N GLU A 464 -5.98 -11.97 20.03
CA GLU A 464 -4.90 -12.99 20.08
C GLU A 464 -4.74 -13.71 18.73
N ILE A 465 -5.84 -13.95 18.01
CA ILE A 465 -5.79 -14.50 16.65
C ILE A 465 -5.11 -13.51 15.70
N GLU A 466 -5.51 -12.23 15.72
CA GLU A 466 -4.90 -11.19 14.88
C GLU A 466 -3.40 -11.01 15.15
N GLU A 467 -3.00 -11.07 16.42
CA GLU A 467 -1.59 -11.04 16.82
C GLU A 467 -0.82 -12.26 16.30
N ALA A 468 -1.40 -13.46 16.41
CA ALA A 468 -0.81 -14.68 15.86
C ALA A 468 -0.73 -14.66 14.32
N LEU A 469 -1.68 -13.98 13.66
CA LEU A 469 -1.70 -13.73 12.22
C LEU A 469 -0.75 -12.60 11.79
N ARG A 470 -0.14 -11.87 12.72
CA ARG A 470 0.74 -10.70 12.48
C ARG A 470 0.05 -9.57 11.73
N VAL A 471 -1.25 -9.38 11.97
CA VAL A 471 -2.05 -8.27 11.43
C VAL A 471 -2.36 -7.25 12.51
N SER A 472 -2.74 -6.03 12.10
CA SER A 472 -3.10 -5.00 13.07
C SER A 472 -4.40 -5.36 13.78
N ARG A 473 -4.56 -4.90 15.02
CA ARG A 473 -5.78 -5.14 15.80
C ARG A 473 -7.00 -4.56 15.08
N GLY A 474 -8.07 -5.34 15.00
CA GLY A 474 -9.33 -5.02 14.32
C GLY A 474 -9.26 -5.07 12.79
N GLU A 475 -8.11 -5.38 12.18
CA GLU A 475 -7.96 -5.43 10.73
C GLU A 475 -8.61 -6.68 10.12
N TRP A 476 -8.66 -7.77 10.87
CA TRP A 476 -9.15 -9.07 10.39
C TRP A 476 -10.63 -9.28 10.71
N PHE A 477 -11.00 -9.10 11.99
CA PHE A 477 -12.37 -9.34 12.45
C PHE A 477 -13.23 -8.07 12.46
N GLY A 478 -12.66 -6.88 12.25
CA GLY A 478 -13.38 -5.60 12.37
C GLY A 478 -13.76 -5.22 13.80
N ILE A 479 -13.35 -5.99 14.81
CA ILE A 479 -13.67 -5.76 16.22
C ILE A 479 -12.58 -4.88 16.83
N GLN A 480 -12.87 -3.59 16.97
CA GLN A 480 -11.99 -2.65 17.65
C GLN A 480 -12.26 -2.64 19.17
N ASP A 481 -11.23 -2.31 19.95
CA ASP A 481 -11.34 -2.13 21.41
C ASP A 481 -12.12 -0.83 21.72
N SER A 482 -13.45 -0.84 21.57
CA SER A 482 -14.32 0.30 21.90
C SER A 482 -14.32 0.65 23.40
N SER A 483 -13.82 -0.25 24.25
CA SER A 483 -13.83 -0.13 25.72
C SER A 483 -12.54 0.47 26.31
N ALA A 484 -11.54 0.77 25.47
CA ALA A 484 -10.52 1.73 25.89
C ALA A 484 -11.09 3.15 25.76
N ALA A 485 -12.03 3.49 26.65
CA ALA A 485 -12.01 4.82 27.25
C ALA A 485 -10.64 4.94 27.92
N GLN A 486 -9.66 5.29 27.10
CA GLN A 486 -8.33 5.69 27.50
C GLN A 486 -8.58 6.73 28.61
N PRO A 487 -8.21 6.47 29.88
CA PRO A 487 -8.39 7.46 30.93
C PRO A 487 -7.69 8.70 30.41
N ALA A 488 -8.45 9.77 30.18
CA ALA A 488 -8.05 10.96 29.43
C ALA A 488 -6.55 11.17 29.56
N ALA A 489 -5.80 10.65 28.58
CA ALA A 489 -4.37 10.77 28.59
C ALA A 489 -4.16 12.28 28.53
N GLN A 490 -3.59 12.84 29.59
CA GLN A 490 -3.09 14.20 29.56
C GLN A 490 -2.35 14.33 28.24
N PRO A 491 -2.66 15.32 27.39
CA PRO A 491 -2.08 15.43 26.06
C PRO A 491 -0.58 15.30 26.25
N GLU A 492 0.00 14.17 25.81
CA GLU A 492 1.44 13.98 25.87
C GLU A 492 1.99 15.13 25.04
N VAL A 493 2.55 16.12 25.72
CA VAL A 493 3.08 17.32 25.11
C VAL A 493 4.00 16.82 24.00
N PRO A 494 3.67 17.06 22.72
CA PRO A 494 4.38 16.44 21.61
C PRO A 494 5.87 16.75 21.80
N LYS A 495 6.66 15.68 22.02
CA LYS A 495 8.08 15.81 22.36
C LYS A 495 8.74 16.64 21.25
N GLY A 496 9.09 17.88 21.60
CA GLY A 496 9.68 18.82 20.67
C GLY A 496 10.98 18.27 20.10
N VAL A 497 11.21 18.51 18.81
CA VAL A 497 12.43 18.16 18.12
C VAL A 497 13.45 19.29 18.30
N LEU A 498 14.64 18.94 18.81
CA LEU A 498 15.78 19.85 18.85
C LEU A 498 16.39 19.99 17.46
N VAL A 499 16.42 21.22 16.94
CA VAL A 499 17.01 21.58 15.66
C VAL A 499 18.20 22.49 15.91
N ARG A 500 19.37 22.10 15.40
CA ARG A 500 20.58 22.90 15.46
C ARG A 500 20.70 23.74 14.21
N VAL A 501 20.80 25.06 14.37
CA VAL A 501 20.91 26.01 13.26
C VAL A 501 22.23 26.75 13.38
N ARG A 502 23.08 26.62 12.35
CA ARG A 502 24.41 27.24 12.30
C ARG A 502 24.44 28.35 11.26
N HIS A 503 24.96 29.52 11.60
CA HIS A 503 25.18 30.59 10.65
C HIS A 503 26.25 30.16 9.63
N ALA A 504 25.95 30.25 8.34
CA ALA A 504 26.79 29.67 7.30
C ALA A 504 28.14 30.39 7.12
N VAL A 505 28.22 31.68 7.49
CA VAL A 505 29.43 32.51 7.35
C VAL A 505 30.20 32.58 8.68
N GLU A 506 29.60 33.20 9.69
CA GLU A 506 30.19 33.37 11.03
C GLU A 506 30.35 32.07 11.83
N GLY A 507 29.60 31.02 11.50
CA GLY A 507 29.71 29.72 12.15
C GLY A 507 29.07 29.60 13.53
N SER A 508 28.44 30.67 14.04
CA SER A 508 27.65 30.68 15.29
C SER A 508 26.49 29.67 15.23
N GLU A 509 26.18 28.98 16.33
CA GLU A 509 25.19 27.90 16.37
C GLU A 509 24.15 28.11 17.47
N VAL A 510 22.87 27.94 17.13
CA VAL A 510 21.73 28.10 18.03
C VAL A 510 20.83 26.88 17.93
N VAL A 511 20.43 26.33 19.08
CA VAL A 511 19.52 25.17 19.15
C VAL A 511 18.11 25.66 19.45
N VAL A 512 17.12 25.28 18.65
CA VAL A 512 15.70 25.59 18.88
C VAL A 512 14.87 24.32 18.96
N THR A 513 13.80 24.35 19.77
CA THR A 513 12.85 23.24 19.90
C THR A 513 11.60 23.55 19.10
N VAL A 514 11.21 22.66 18.19
CA VAL A 514 10.03 22.81 17.32
C VAL A 514 9.23 21.51 17.21
N SER A 515 8.00 21.56 16.69
CA SER A 515 7.19 20.35 16.42
C SER A 515 7.86 19.44 15.36
N PRO A 516 7.70 18.10 15.41
CA PRO A 516 8.14 17.20 14.33
C PRO A 516 7.57 17.54 12.94
N SER A 517 6.37 18.14 12.90
CA SER A 517 5.68 18.60 11.68
C SER A 517 5.98 20.06 11.31
N ALA A 518 6.90 20.72 12.04
CA ALA A 518 7.22 22.13 11.84
C ALA A 518 7.78 22.40 10.44
N THR A 519 7.44 23.56 9.89
CA THR A 519 7.99 24.10 8.65
C THR A 519 9.29 24.86 8.90
N MET A 520 10.05 25.15 7.85
CA MET A 520 11.23 26.03 7.96
C MET A 520 10.87 27.43 8.48
N ASN A 521 9.65 27.92 8.20
CA ASN A 521 9.15 29.15 8.78
C ASN A 521 9.01 29.07 10.31
N ASP A 522 8.49 27.96 10.83
CA ASP A 522 8.38 27.74 12.29
C ASP A 522 9.74 27.72 12.98
N VAL A 523 10.75 27.13 12.33
CA VAL A 523 12.14 27.17 12.81
C VAL A 523 12.67 28.61 12.86
N ARG A 524 12.39 29.43 11.84
CA ARG A 524 12.78 30.86 11.83
C ARG A 524 12.05 31.66 12.90
N VAL A 525 10.78 31.39 13.14
CA VAL A 525 10.00 32.00 14.23
C VAL A 525 10.61 31.61 15.58
N ALA A 526 10.90 30.33 15.79
CA ALA A 526 11.55 29.86 17.02
C ALA A 526 12.92 30.51 17.24
N LEU A 527 13.74 30.64 16.19
CA LEU A 527 15.03 31.35 16.23
C LEU A 527 14.86 32.84 16.58
N SER A 528 13.94 33.53 15.91
CA SER A 528 13.69 34.96 16.14
C SER A 528 13.24 35.25 17.58
N ARG A 529 12.44 34.34 18.18
CA ARG A 529 12.02 34.43 19.57
C ARG A 529 13.19 34.14 20.51
N LYS A 530 13.95 33.08 20.27
CA LYS A 530 15.08 32.68 21.11
C LYS A 530 16.18 33.74 21.16
N LEU A 531 16.45 34.40 20.03
CA LEU A 531 17.47 35.45 19.92
C LEU A 531 16.92 36.87 20.14
N LYS A 532 15.61 37.02 20.34
CA LYS A 532 14.91 38.32 20.41
C LYS A 532 15.23 39.24 19.21
N ASN A 533 15.51 38.67 18.03
CA ASN A 533 15.88 39.40 16.83
C ASN A 533 14.84 39.20 15.71
N LYS A 534 14.01 40.23 15.47
CA LYS A 534 12.97 40.23 14.42
C LYS A 534 13.54 40.23 13.00
N GLN A 535 14.79 40.67 12.80
CA GLN A 535 15.39 40.70 11.47
C GLN A 535 15.63 39.29 10.89
N ILE A 536 15.67 38.25 11.73
CA ILE A 536 15.72 36.84 11.30
C ILE A 536 14.51 36.48 10.41
N LEU A 537 13.33 37.03 10.71
CA LEU A 537 12.11 36.82 9.92
C LEU A 537 12.07 37.66 8.63
N ALA A 538 12.69 38.84 8.65
CA ALA A 538 12.72 39.74 7.50
C ALA A 538 13.79 39.33 6.47
N ALA A 539 15.04 39.15 6.91
CA ALA A 539 16.20 38.96 6.05
C ALA A 539 16.79 37.54 6.07
N GLY A 540 16.56 36.79 7.16
CA GLY A 540 17.14 35.45 7.33
C GLY A 540 16.62 34.40 6.35
N ARG A 541 17.47 33.51 5.87
CA ARG A 541 17.10 32.35 5.05
C ARG A 541 17.74 31.10 5.62
N LEU A 542 16.95 30.02 5.73
CA LEU A 542 17.50 28.70 6.02
C LEU A 542 17.97 28.09 4.70
N VAL A 543 19.18 27.54 4.70
CA VAL A 543 19.83 27.00 3.52
C VAL A 543 20.40 25.61 3.80
N GLN A 544 20.61 24.85 2.73
CA GLN A 544 21.30 23.58 2.73
C GLN A 544 22.60 23.71 1.94
N SER A 545 23.71 23.25 2.50
CA SER A 545 24.99 23.18 1.78
C SER A 545 24.94 22.03 0.77
N GLN A 546 25.33 22.33 -0.46
CA GLN A 546 25.62 21.35 -1.50
C GLN A 546 27.09 20.89 -1.39
N PRO A 547 27.46 19.74 -1.98
CA PRO A 547 28.85 19.25 -1.98
C PRO A 547 29.83 20.17 -2.71
N ASP A 548 29.35 20.99 -3.64
CA ASP A 548 30.14 21.98 -4.39
C ASP A 548 30.42 23.28 -3.61
N GLY A 549 29.96 23.35 -2.35
CA GLY A 549 30.09 24.53 -1.50
C GLY A 549 29.03 25.60 -1.75
N THR A 550 28.07 25.38 -2.66
CA THR A 550 26.95 26.30 -2.87
C THR A 550 25.85 26.10 -1.81
N PHE A 551 25.03 27.14 -1.61
CA PHE A 551 23.91 27.10 -0.67
C PHE A 551 22.59 27.19 -1.42
N VAL A 552 21.71 26.22 -1.20
CA VAL A 552 20.32 26.24 -1.72
C VAL A 552 19.37 26.67 -0.62
N ALA A 553 18.56 27.69 -0.89
CA ALA A 553 17.55 28.16 0.04
C ALA A 553 16.42 27.14 0.20
N LEU A 554 16.09 26.81 1.45
CA LEU A 554 14.95 25.96 1.79
C LEU A 554 13.67 26.81 1.78
N GLY A 555 12.59 26.26 1.21
CA GLY A 555 11.31 26.95 1.12
C GLY A 555 10.71 27.20 2.51
N ARG A 556 9.95 28.30 2.69
CA ARG A 556 9.31 28.61 3.98
C ARG A 556 8.32 27.53 4.42
N ASP A 557 7.59 26.97 3.46
CA ASP A 557 6.55 25.96 3.68
C ASP A 557 7.11 24.52 3.65
N GLU A 558 8.41 24.37 3.46
CA GLU A 558 9.06 23.07 3.47
C GLU A 558 9.08 22.51 4.90
N VAL A 559 8.63 21.27 5.06
CA VAL A 559 8.58 20.58 6.36
C VAL A 559 9.97 20.14 6.81
N LEU A 560 10.24 20.23 8.12
CA LEU A 560 11.51 19.86 8.76
C LEU A 560 11.87 18.38 8.51
N ASN A 561 10.87 17.50 8.44
CA ASN A 561 11.03 16.06 8.24
C ASN A 561 12.09 15.46 9.20
N LYS A 562 13.11 14.78 8.64
CA LYS A 562 14.21 14.15 9.39
C LYS A 562 15.42 15.10 9.59
N ARG A 563 15.35 16.36 9.15
CA ARG A 563 16.47 17.30 9.25
C ARG A 563 16.61 17.80 10.68
N ARG A 564 17.82 17.73 11.24
CA ARG A 564 18.13 18.19 12.60
C ARG A 564 19.25 19.23 12.63
N ARG A 565 19.89 19.46 11.49
CA ARG A 565 21.00 20.41 11.30
C ARG A 565 20.66 21.25 10.09
N LEU A 566 20.54 22.55 10.27
CA LEU A 566 20.24 23.53 9.23
C LEU A 566 21.32 24.60 9.21
N LEU A 567 21.53 25.19 8.04
CA LEU A 567 22.38 26.37 7.91
C LEU A 567 21.49 27.61 7.77
N PHE A 568 21.98 28.75 8.22
CA PHE A 568 21.29 30.03 8.15
C PHE A 568 22.18 31.07 7.47
N LEU A 569 21.61 31.82 6.54
CA LEU A 569 22.22 32.97 5.88
C LEU A 569 21.38 34.22 6.20
N GLY A 570 21.99 35.26 6.73
CA GLY A 570 21.31 36.52 7.02
C GLY A 570 21.99 37.30 8.12
N THR A 571 21.20 37.74 9.10
CA THR A 571 21.68 38.45 10.29
C THR A 571 22.44 37.52 11.24
N ASP A 572 23.36 38.09 12.02
CA ASP A 572 24.11 37.36 13.02
C ASP A 572 23.19 36.61 14.00
N LEU A 573 23.58 35.38 14.35
CA LEU A 573 22.94 34.53 15.35
C LEU A 573 23.52 34.70 16.75
N THR A 574 24.43 35.66 16.97
CA THR A 574 24.94 36.01 18.29
C THR A 574 23.81 36.56 19.17
N LEU A 575 23.84 36.14 20.44
CA LEU A 575 22.95 36.68 21.45
C LEU A 575 23.43 38.11 21.78
N PRO A 576 22.55 39.11 21.84
CA PRO A 576 22.95 40.44 22.30
C PRO A 576 23.52 40.33 23.72
N GLU A 577 24.81 40.66 23.87
CA GLU A 577 25.50 40.68 25.16
C GLU A 577 24.73 41.56 26.15
N GLY A 578 24.16 40.96 27.19
CA GLY A 578 23.35 41.65 28.20
C GLY A 578 22.03 40.97 28.58
N VAL A 579 21.61 39.92 27.86
CA VAL A 579 20.45 39.12 28.25
C VAL A 579 20.94 37.81 28.87
N SER A 580 21.06 37.79 30.20
CA SER A 580 21.36 36.55 30.95
C SER A 580 20.26 35.51 30.67
N ALA A 581 20.66 34.26 30.42
CA ALA A 581 19.74 33.16 30.13
C ALA A 581 18.87 32.87 31.36
N GLU A 582 17.65 33.37 31.36
CA GLU A 582 16.63 33.01 32.34
C GLU A 582 16.17 31.58 32.02
N GLU A 583 16.37 30.65 32.97
CA GLU A 583 15.93 29.26 32.85
C GLU A 583 14.39 29.20 32.70
N PRO A 584 13.85 28.24 31.93
CA PRO A 584 12.42 28.11 31.78
C PRO A 584 11.78 27.64 33.10
N ASP A 585 11.04 28.54 33.74
CA ASP A 585 10.18 28.28 34.90
C ASP A 585 9.08 27.25 34.55
N PRO A 586 9.06 26.06 35.18
CA PRO A 586 8.09 25.02 34.89
C PRO A 586 6.70 25.25 35.50
N ASP A 587 6.47 26.29 36.30
CA ASP A 587 5.23 26.45 37.10
C ASP A 587 4.51 27.82 36.95
N ALA A 588 4.36 28.33 35.72
CA ALA A 588 3.50 29.48 35.47
C ALA A 588 1.99 29.08 35.42
N PRO A 589 1.08 29.76 36.14
CA PRO A 589 -0.27 29.30 36.39
C PRO A 589 -1.21 29.42 35.17
N LYS A 590 -2.05 28.40 35.00
CA LYS A 590 -3.16 28.31 34.04
C LYS A 590 -4.15 29.48 34.24
N ALA A 591 -4.17 30.43 33.31
CA ALA A 591 -5.22 31.45 33.22
C ALA A 591 -6.52 30.85 32.65
N ALA A 592 -7.64 31.10 33.33
CA ALA A 592 -8.99 30.70 32.96
C ALA A 592 -9.49 31.43 31.68
N PRO A 593 -10.46 30.85 30.94
CA PRO A 593 -10.88 31.37 29.63
C PRO A 593 -11.83 32.56 29.80
N GLY A 594 -11.32 33.76 29.53
CA GLY A 594 -12.12 34.97 29.35
C GLY A 594 -12.61 35.11 27.91
N THR A 595 -13.93 35.18 27.76
CA THR A 595 -14.71 35.45 26.55
C THR A 595 -14.41 36.83 25.94
N ALA A 596 -13.97 36.87 24.68
CA ALA A 596 -13.99 38.06 23.80
C ALA A 596 -13.88 37.63 22.31
N PRO A 597 -14.21 38.49 21.31
CA PRO A 597 -15.17 38.16 20.26
C PRO A 597 -14.57 37.61 18.95
N LYS A 598 -15.42 36.86 18.21
CA LYS A 598 -15.19 36.40 16.84
C LYS A 598 -14.83 37.56 15.91
N ARG A 599 -13.58 37.61 15.44
CA ARG A 599 -13.19 38.25 14.18
C ARG A 599 -12.60 37.18 13.26
N ALA A 600 -13.29 36.94 12.15
CA ALA A 600 -12.87 36.04 11.09
C ALA A 600 -11.61 36.59 10.41
N LEU A 601 -10.55 35.78 10.35
CA LEU A 601 -9.49 35.91 9.37
C LEU A 601 -9.55 34.66 8.48
N GLY A 602 -10.27 34.78 7.36
CA GLY A 602 -10.13 33.88 6.23
C GLY A 602 -8.88 34.26 5.44
N THR A 603 -8.01 33.30 5.19
CA THR A 603 -6.85 33.43 4.31
C THR A 603 -7.36 33.54 2.87
N ARG A 604 -7.61 34.76 2.38
CA ARG A 604 -7.82 35.03 0.96
C ARG A 604 -6.48 34.88 0.24
N VAL A 605 -6.45 34.02 -0.78
CA VAL A 605 -5.50 34.17 -1.89
C VAL A 605 -5.83 35.54 -2.49
N GLY A 606 -4.93 36.51 -2.35
CA GLY A 606 -5.13 37.85 -2.89
C GLY A 606 -5.28 37.75 -4.40
N GLU A 607 -6.42 38.19 -4.91
CA GLU A 607 -6.59 38.45 -6.34
C GLU A 607 -5.50 39.42 -6.77
N LEU A 608 -4.70 39.03 -7.78
CA LEU A 608 -3.76 39.93 -8.43
C LEU A 608 -4.56 41.12 -8.94
N SER A 609 -4.15 42.33 -8.57
CA SER A 609 -4.74 43.53 -9.16
C SER A 609 -4.52 43.50 -10.68
N PHE A 610 -5.40 44.16 -11.43
CA PHE A 610 -5.29 44.25 -12.88
C PHE A 610 -3.91 44.77 -13.32
N GLU A 611 -3.34 45.72 -12.57
CA GLU A 611 -2.02 46.28 -12.82
C GLU A 611 -0.89 45.26 -12.60
N GLU A 612 -0.97 44.45 -11.54
CA GLU A 612 0.00 43.37 -11.27
C GLU A 612 -0.10 42.24 -12.31
N ALA A 613 -1.31 41.90 -12.74
CA ALA A 613 -1.52 40.94 -13.82
C ALA A 613 -0.95 41.47 -15.15
N GLN A 614 -1.12 42.76 -15.43
CA GLN A 614 -0.60 43.40 -16.64
C GLN A 614 0.94 43.48 -16.63
N ASP A 615 1.55 43.81 -15.49
CA ASP A 615 3.01 43.81 -15.33
C ASP A 615 3.59 42.39 -15.50
N LEU A 616 2.93 41.38 -14.93
CA LEU A 616 3.34 39.99 -15.04
C LEU A 616 3.25 39.47 -16.48
N LEU A 617 2.19 39.81 -17.20
CA LEU A 617 2.04 39.50 -18.63
C LEU A 617 3.10 40.21 -19.49
N GLN A 618 3.44 41.46 -19.15
CA GLN A 618 4.47 42.20 -19.86
C GLN A 618 5.86 41.58 -19.66
N ARG A 619 6.21 41.18 -18.43
CA ARG A 619 7.46 40.48 -18.13
C ARG A 619 7.57 39.13 -18.84
N LEU A 620 6.47 38.36 -18.88
CA LEU A 620 6.43 37.10 -19.63
C LEU A 620 6.63 37.33 -21.13
N ARG A 621 6.00 38.36 -21.70
CA ARG A 621 6.18 38.72 -23.11
C ARG A 621 7.64 39.08 -23.42
N ASP A 622 8.29 39.82 -22.54
CA ASP A 622 9.67 40.23 -22.74
C ASP A 622 10.64 39.06 -22.56
N LEU A 623 10.34 38.12 -21.65
CA LEU A 623 11.09 36.87 -21.48
C LEU A 623 10.99 35.97 -22.71
N CYS A 624 9.79 35.84 -23.29
CA CYS A 624 9.58 35.13 -24.55
C CYS A 624 10.29 35.78 -25.76
N ARG A 625 10.62 37.07 -25.69
CA ARG A 625 11.39 37.78 -26.74
C ARG A 625 12.90 37.65 -26.57
N GLN A 626 13.38 37.07 -25.46
CA GLN A 626 14.81 36.89 -25.27
C GLN A 626 15.38 35.90 -26.30
N PRO A 627 16.53 36.21 -26.93
CA PRO A 627 17.13 35.34 -27.95
C PRO A 627 17.40 33.92 -27.45
N ASP A 628 17.75 33.78 -26.17
CA ASP A 628 18.09 32.49 -25.57
C ASP A 628 16.84 31.60 -25.43
N TYR A 629 15.72 32.18 -25.01
CA TYR A 629 14.44 31.48 -24.97
C TYR A 629 13.99 31.05 -26.37
N GLN A 630 14.13 31.92 -27.37
CA GLN A 630 13.80 31.60 -28.76
C GLN A 630 14.69 30.49 -29.34
N ARG A 631 15.98 30.45 -29.00
CA ARG A 631 16.90 29.37 -29.42
C ARG A 631 16.52 28.03 -28.79
N GLU A 632 16.27 27.98 -27.49
CA GLU A 632 15.86 26.74 -26.82
C GLU A 632 14.48 26.26 -27.30
N TRP A 633 13.55 27.18 -27.55
CA TRP A 633 12.26 26.85 -28.13
C TRP A 633 12.39 26.28 -29.56
N GLN A 634 13.27 26.84 -30.40
CA GLN A 634 13.55 26.29 -31.72
C GLN A 634 14.23 24.91 -31.67
N LYS A 635 15.12 24.67 -30.69
CA LYS A 635 15.73 23.35 -30.47
C LYS A 635 14.72 22.29 -30.04
N MET A 636 13.71 22.65 -29.23
CA MET A 636 12.66 21.70 -28.84
C MET A 636 11.67 21.43 -29.97
N ARG A 637 11.54 22.36 -30.92
CA ARG A 637 10.65 22.22 -32.07
C ARG A 637 11.28 21.38 -33.20
N ALA A 638 12.60 21.45 -33.35
CA ALA A 638 13.39 20.62 -34.26
C ALA A 638 13.56 19.20 -33.67
#